data_AF-A0A7S1HBD3-F1
#
_entry.id   AF-A0A7S1HBD3-F1
#
_cell.length_a   1.000
_cell.length_b   1.000
_cell.length_c   1.000
_cell.angle_alpha   90.00
_cell.angle_beta   90.00
_cell.angle_gamma   90.00
#
_symmetry.space_group_name_H-M   'P 1'
#
loop_
_entity.id
_entity.type
_entity.pdbx_description
1 polymer ?
#
loop_
_entity_poly.entity_id
_entity_poly.type
_entity_poly.pdbx_seq_one_letter_code
_entity_poly.pdbx_strand_id
1 'polypeptide(L)'
;MGVGKCFGPKKATEAARVATAAPHPTNTPSQISTTKRPKASSAHISHIERVESDYIREVWSAERDVNFPWNTKAYKTLTLNPSWASHTSFLRRMREADLTMAKNSTERRKLEDQGHFEEVVVAVVRKGYMLSSNEAARIQRDAIHDDKEITKACVELWNAVQGRKRMHLSHAFRMIGDFETPAGIVAKLSEVCDRAHRCMSAKNQAFVLIVTHGYNLWRDQARVGEAAANDAGGVQELEGQEAGAGEASVTSNEAEELIDKALKAHFSAILNPAVLAGGGFSGALSRVYECVEIFLDEHKEKAFNSAFIEPARFYFDLVGDDHQRDHVNVHGINWYLALLHGGIGVQLPLLSAYKDGDRIGICDFWHALTGNAWKLFAAEGNFGKAFEGIKEFRDENRSKFLMKRVPAGQLPVGLESSKAMHLGNTAVESNSKQAPRLAVYLERYAHFFRRDWLTRRMFENLNAESLPEYAGFRKACETLYLSYPLREAGKESFIEFAYADEYYTELDVVRVGEFFEWIKIYGRGEWWDGAAAGGMGLGLGGSPAEVEKEETALGRKTCPICMEEKDDVAVLEHWKPQGDVSEHKMCGECLAQWQKEEKLECPFCRELLHADEMTKFIKNAIATINHQQNLSPDEAAAIMEQWQMLEMMLQGQQTAIRRVAKLVVEHNDFKASILKGTAGKCRWLRDMAGVVFRLDSMYKDGELKVSAANGKMLANAVEAIMSPIEGCSAEKLDPHFYGALYSQAVCPWLCAWRGEASTATAAEHVRRVGRAIAYGVKKHNVDRERVKDRLVDDYVMMAHEPVWGGQQRDALYQALYR
;
A
#
# COMPACT_ATOMS: atom_id res chain seq x y z
N MET A 1 -19.62 34.16 51.90
CA MET A 1 -18.86 34.25 53.15
C MET A 1 -17.70 33.27 53.04
N GLY A 2 -16.41 33.59 53.08
CA GLY A 2 -15.65 34.84 53.19
C GLY A 2 -14.15 34.46 53.21
N VAL A 3 -13.30 35.40 52.76
CA VAL A 3 -11.86 35.58 53.09
C VAL A 3 -10.88 34.50 52.57
N GLY A 4 -9.72 34.79 51.98
CA GLY A 4 -8.95 36.00 51.67
C GLY A 4 -7.60 35.59 51.03
N LYS A 5 -7.15 36.29 49.98
CA LYS A 5 -6.03 37.26 49.95
C LYS A 5 -4.61 36.69 49.71
N CYS A 6 -3.97 37.24 48.67
CA CYS A 6 -2.60 37.81 48.59
C CYS A 6 -1.72 37.22 47.48
N PHE A 7 -1.54 37.95 46.37
CA PHE A 7 -0.23 38.17 45.74
C PHE A 7 -0.26 39.52 44.99
N GLY A 8 0.63 40.43 45.38
CA GLY A 8 0.73 41.79 44.85
C GLY A 8 1.58 41.90 43.57
N PRO A 9 1.49 43.03 42.84
CA PRO A 9 2.25 43.22 41.61
C PRO A 9 3.65 43.79 41.89
N LYS A 10 4.68 43.15 41.33
CA LYS A 10 6.04 43.70 41.31
C LYS A 10 6.14 44.77 40.20
N LYS A 11 6.50 45.98 40.61
CA LYS A 11 6.95 47.09 39.76
C LYS A 11 8.23 46.70 39.02
N ALA A 12 8.26 46.84 37.70
CA ALA A 12 9.49 46.86 36.91
C ALA A 12 9.88 48.32 36.69
N THR A 13 11.06 48.68 37.20
CA THR A 13 11.70 49.98 37.00
C THR A 13 12.36 50.03 35.64
N GLU A 14 11.98 51.07 34.90
CA GLU A 14 12.50 51.53 33.63
C GLU A 14 13.91 52.14 33.83
N ALA A 15 14.91 51.63 33.11
CA ALA A 15 16.23 52.23 33.02
C ALA A 15 16.67 52.26 31.57
N ALA A 16 16.57 53.45 30.97
CA ALA A 16 17.07 53.78 29.65
C ALA A 16 18.60 53.67 29.62
N ARG A 17 19.13 52.89 28.68
CA ARG A 17 20.51 53.02 28.19
C ARG A 17 20.47 53.13 26.68
N VAL A 18 20.71 54.35 26.20
CA VAL A 18 21.09 54.63 24.81
C VAL A 18 22.51 54.12 24.62
N ALA A 19 22.67 53.07 23.82
CA ALA A 19 23.95 52.62 23.31
C ALA A 19 23.90 52.69 21.78
N THR A 20 24.70 53.59 21.22
CA THR A 20 24.97 53.75 19.80
C THR A 20 25.70 52.51 19.28
N ALA A 21 25.01 51.67 18.52
CA ALA A 21 25.60 50.54 17.82
C ALA A 21 26.11 50.98 16.44
N ALA A 22 27.41 50.84 16.22
CA ALA A 22 28.05 50.93 14.91
C ALA A 22 27.56 49.79 13.99
N PRO A 23 27.54 49.97 12.66
CA PRO A 23 27.04 48.95 11.74
C PRO A 23 27.92 47.70 11.78
N HIS A 24 27.31 46.56 12.12
CA HIS A 24 27.92 45.25 11.95
C HIS A 24 28.20 44.98 10.47
N PRO A 25 29.37 44.43 10.11
CA PRO A 25 29.64 43.99 8.74
C PRO A 25 28.67 42.86 8.40
N THR A 26 27.96 43.03 7.30
CA THR A 26 27.11 42.02 6.68
C THR A 26 27.98 40.84 6.26
N ASN A 27 28.09 39.84 7.13
CA ASN A 27 28.58 38.52 6.74
C ASN A 27 27.59 37.94 5.73
N THR A 28 27.91 38.13 4.46
CA THR A 28 27.27 37.42 3.36
C THR A 28 27.54 35.93 3.60
N PRO A 29 26.50 35.05 3.61
CA PRO A 29 26.73 33.62 3.68
C PRO A 29 27.57 33.25 2.47
N SER A 30 28.81 32.82 2.72
CA SER A 30 29.69 32.24 1.71
C SER A 30 28.87 31.20 0.96
N GLN A 31 28.71 31.44 -0.35
CA GLN A 31 28.20 30.43 -1.25
C GLN A 31 29.10 29.22 -1.10
N ILE A 32 28.58 28.17 -0.47
CA ILE A 32 29.20 26.85 -0.52
C ILE A 32 29.12 26.45 -1.99
N SER A 33 30.25 26.70 -2.65
CA SER A 33 30.61 26.17 -3.95
C SER A 33 30.15 24.72 -4.06
N THR A 34 29.67 24.35 -5.25
CA THR A 34 29.44 22.97 -5.72
C THR A 34 30.72 22.16 -5.59
N THR A 35 31.05 21.82 -4.36
CA THR A 35 32.28 21.17 -3.94
C THR A 35 32.10 19.67 -4.10
N LYS A 36 33.18 19.03 -4.57
CA LYS A 36 33.34 17.58 -4.67
C LYS A 36 32.70 16.89 -3.46
N ARG A 37 31.87 15.86 -3.69
CA ARG A 37 31.31 14.98 -2.64
C ARG A 37 32.39 14.71 -1.59
N PRO A 38 32.14 14.97 -0.29
CA PRO A 38 33.12 14.69 0.73
C PRO A 38 33.40 13.19 0.76
N LYS A 39 34.64 12.78 0.50
CA LYS A 39 35.14 11.47 0.97
C LYS A 39 35.28 11.57 2.48
N ALA A 40 34.17 11.50 3.21
CA ALA A 40 34.20 11.50 4.66
C ALA A 40 34.88 10.20 5.11
N SER A 41 36.13 10.31 5.57
CA SER A 41 36.85 9.17 6.16
C SER A 41 36.28 8.74 7.51
N SER A 42 35.35 9.53 8.08
CA SER A 42 34.73 9.27 9.38
C SER A 42 33.22 9.49 9.34
N ALA A 43 32.48 8.55 9.93
CA ALA A 43 31.05 8.63 10.20
C ALA A 43 30.71 9.70 11.26
N HIS A 44 31.68 10.05 12.11
CA HIS A 44 31.51 11.03 13.18
C HIS A 44 31.60 12.46 12.63
N ILE A 45 30.55 13.26 12.84
CA ILE A 45 30.51 14.65 12.40
C ILE A 45 31.01 15.56 13.52
N SER A 46 32.22 16.10 13.36
CA SER A 46 32.72 17.15 14.26
C SER A 46 31.84 18.40 14.15
N HIS A 47 31.48 18.99 15.30
CA HIS A 47 30.60 20.16 15.37
C HIS A 47 29.21 19.94 14.72
N ILE A 48 28.61 18.76 14.91
CA ILE A 48 27.29 18.38 14.35
C ILE A 48 26.17 19.39 14.60
N GLU A 49 26.30 20.22 15.65
CA GLU A 49 25.36 21.29 15.98
C GLU A 49 25.31 22.45 14.97
N ARG A 50 26.36 22.62 14.17
CA ARG A 50 26.50 23.74 13.22
C ARG A 50 26.16 23.36 11.78
N VAL A 51 25.83 22.09 11.52
CA VAL A 51 25.56 21.60 10.17
C VAL A 51 24.06 21.43 9.92
N GLU A 52 23.69 21.48 8.64
CA GLU A 52 22.31 21.27 8.22
C GLU A 52 21.94 19.79 8.16
N SER A 53 20.65 19.50 8.35
CA SER A 53 20.14 18.11 8.35
C SER A 53 20.40 17.37 7.04
N ASP A 54 20.46 18.09 5.91
CA ASP A 54 20.80 17.50 4.62
C ASP A 54 22.26 17.05 4.58
N TYR A 55 23.19 17.82 5.17
CA TYR A 55 24.60 17.44 5.28
C TYR A 55 24.79 16.23 6.20
N ILE A 56 24.11 16.21 7.35
CA ILE A 56 24.14 15.04 8.25
C ILE A 56 23.70 13.77 7.51
N ARG A 57 22.60 13.86 6.76
CA ARG A 57 22.09 12.74 5.96
C ARG A 57 23.11 12.31 4.91
N GLU A 58 23.68 13.25 4.16
CA GLU A 58 24.68 12.96 3.14
C GLU A 58 25.87 12.21 3.73
N VAL A 59 26.46 12.71 4.82
CA VAL A 59 27.60 12.08 5.49
C VAL A 59 27.26 10.68 6.04
N TRP A 60 26.06 10.50 6.60
CA TRP A 60 25.64 9.21 7.16
C TRP A 60 25.21 8.18 6.11
N SER A 61 24.74 8.66 4.95
CA SER A 61 24.42 7.81 3.78
C SER A 61 25.64 7.44 2.93
N ALA A 62 26.79 8.09 3.16
CA ALA A 62 27.98 7.82 2.38
C ALA A 62 28.49 6.40 2.64
N GLU A 63 28.86 5.71 1.55
CA GLU A 63 29.55 4.43 1.62
C GLU A 63 30.87 4.61 2.39
N ARG A 64 31.07 3.79 3.42
CA ARG A 64 32.19 3.91 4.34
C ARG A 64 32.56 2.53 4.89
N ASP A 65 33.82 2.40 5.28
CA ASP A 65 34.32 1.23 5.98
C ASP A 65 33.86 1.31 7.44
N VAL A 66 32.71 0.70 7.75
CA VAL A 66 32.02 0.80 9.04
C VAL A 66 32.53 -0.22 10.05
N ASN A 67 33.83 -0.51 10.05
CA ASN A 67 34.42 -1.54 10.91
C ASN A 67 34.64 -1.03 12.36
N PHE A 68 33.58 -0.67 13.07
CA PHE A 68 33.67 -0.47 14.52
C PHE A 68 33.44 -1.81 15.23
N PRO A 69 34.30 -2.21 16.20
CA PRO A 69 34.20 -3.53 16.83
C PRO A 69 32.83 -3.89 17.41
N TRP A 70 32.04 -2.89 17.85
CA TRP A 70 30.72 -3.13 18.47
C TRP A 70 29.56 -3.23 17.49
N ASN A 71 29.62 -2.59 16.32
CA ASN A 71 28.53 -2.67 15.33
C ASN A 71 28.86 -3.65 14.19
N THR A 72 30.07 -4.24 14.19
CA THR A 72 30.50 -5.23 13.20
C THR A 72 29.41 -6.26 12.97
N LYS A 73 28.85 -6.88 14.02
CA LYS A 73 27.81 -7.90 13.89
C LYS A 73 26.56 -7.41 13.15
N ALA A 74 26.08 -6.19 13.45
CA ALA A 74 24.90 -5.63 12.78
C ALA A 74 25.18 -5.37 11.30
N TYR A 75 26.29 -4.67 11.00
CA TYR A 75 26.73 -4.43 9.62
C TYR A 75 26.89 -5.73 8.85
N LYS A 76 27.44 -6.72 9.53
CA LYS A 76 27.68 -8.04 9.01
C LYS A 76 26.38 -8.83 8.73
N THR A 77 25.37 -8.66 9.57
CA THR A 77 24.05 -9.30 9.41
C THR A 77 23.24 -8.68 8.26
N LEU A 78 23.50 -7.41 7.93
CA LEU A 78 22.82 -6.66 6.88
C LEU A 78 23.34 -7.07 5.49
N THR A 79 22.65 -7.97 4.80
CA THR A 79 23.09 -8.48 3.47
C THR A 79 22.97 -7.46 2.33
N LEU A 80 22.21 -6.38 2.54
CA LEU A 80 21.95 -5.37 1.52
C LEU A 80 23.23 -4.64 1.11
N ASN A 81 23.35 -4.32 -0.17
CA ASN A 81 24.36 -3.38 -0.63
C ASN A 81 24.17 -2.03 0.11
N PRO A 82 25.25 -1.35 0.55
CA PRO A 82 25.15 -0.06 1.24
C PRO A 82 24.36 1.01 0.46
N SER A 83 24.39 0.96 -0.87
CA SER A 83 23.59 1.84 -1.71
C SER A 83 22.10 1.59 -1.52
N TRP A 84 21.67 0.33 -1.50
CA TRP A 84 20.27 -0.04 -1.21
C TRP A 84 19.89 0.24 0.24
N ALA A 85 20.79 0.05 1.20
CA ALA A 85 20.54 0.38 2.61
C ALA A 85 20.25 1.88 2.81
N SER A 86 21.00 2.75 2.13
CA SER A 86 20.88 4.21 2.22
C SER A 86 19.87 4.83 1.24
N HIS A 87 19.26 4.03 0.38
CA HIS A 87 18.33 4.47 -0.67
C HIS A 87 16.86 4.26 -0.31
N THR A 88 15.99 5.11 -0.83
CA THR A 88 14.53 5.00 -0.71
C THR A 88 13.86 5.59 -1.95
N SER A 89 12.64 5.14 -2.24
CA SER A 89 11.84 5.71 -3.33
C SER A 89 11.56 7.18 -3.10
N PHE A 90 11.34 7.58 -1.85
CA PHE A 90 11.16 8.98 -1.48
C PHE A 90 12.34 9.86 -1.91
N LEU A 91 13.58 9.46 -1.58
CA LEU A 91 14.77 10.22 -1.94
C LEU A 91 15.03 10.21 -3.45
N ARG A 92 14.78 9.08 -4.12
CA ARG A 92 14.87 9.01 -5.59
C ARG A 92 13.96 10.03 -6.25
N ARG A 93 12.69 10.05 -5.87
CA ARG A 93 11.68 10.95 -6.45
C ARG A 93 12.01 12.42 -6.19
N MET A 94 12.54 12.75 -5.00
CA MET A 94 13.07 14.09 -4.75
C MET A 94 14.20 14.44 -5.73
N ARG A 95 15.14 13.54 -5.99
CA ARG A 95 16.22 13.77 -6.98
C ARG A 95 15.67 13.92 -8.41
N GLU A 96 14.68 13.12 -8.81
CA GLU A 96 14.02 13.23 -10.12
C GLU A 96 13.30 14.56 -10.31
N ALA A 97 12.59 15.01 -9.27
CA ALA A 97 11.96 16.32 -9.24
C ALA A 97 13.03 17.44 -9.31
N ASP A 98 14.14 17.33 -8.57
CA ASP A 98 15.26 18.28 -8.62
C ASP A 98 15.82 18.40 -10.04
N LEU A 99 16.06 17.29 -10.73
CA LEU A 99 16.55 17.26 -12.12
C LEU A 99 15.56 17.90 -13.09
N THR A 100 14.27 17.67 -12.88
CA THR A 100 13.20 18.23 -13.71
C THR A 100 13.09 19.74 -13.51
N MET A 101 13.07 20.20 -12.26
CA MET A 101 13.03 21.62 -11.91
C MET A 101 14.31 22.35 -12.35
N ALA A 102 15.47 21.67 -12.36
CA ALA A 102 16.73 22.26 -12.81
C ALA A 102 16.73 22.63 -14.30
N LYS A 103 15.90 21.97 -15.13
CA LYS A 103 15.75 22.31 -16.57
C LYS A 103 15.08 23.67 -16.78
N ASN A 104 14.39 24.22 -15.77
CA ASN A 104 13.69 25.51 -15.85
C ASN A 104 13.96 26.36 -14.60
N SER A 105 15.01 27.20 -14.65
CA SER A 105 15.41 28.06 -13.52
C SER A 105 14.33 29.06 -13.09
N THR A 106 13.50 29.51 -14.03
CA THR A 106 12.42 30.47 -13.72
C THR A 106 11.33 29.79 -12.91
N GLU A 107 10.93 28.59 -13.31
CA GLU A 107 9.94 27.79 -12.58
C GLU A 107 10.45 27.42 -11.19
N ARG A 108 11.72 27.02 -11.10
CA ARG A 108 12.36 26.74 -9.81
C ARG A 108 12.26 27.92 -8.83
N ARG A 109 12.53 29.15 -9.28
CA ARG A 109 12.40 30.35 -8.44
C ARG A 109 10.96 30.59 -7.98
N LYS A 110 9.96 30.31 -8.81
CA LYS A 110 8.55 30.43 -8.42
C LYS A 110 8.20 29.43 -7.32
N LEU A 111 8.72 28.21 -7.37
CA LEU A 111 8.45 27.19 -6.35
C LEU A 111 9.05 27.52 -4.98
N GLU A 112 10.04 28.42 -4.92
CA GLU A 112 10.60 28.98 -3.68
C GLU A 112 9.83 30.22 -3.17
N ASP A 113 8.95 30.79 -3.98
CA ASP A 113 8.18 31.98 -3.63
C ASP A 113 6.92 31.61 -2.83
N GLN A 114 6.74 32.26 -1.68
CA GLN A 114 5.59 31.99 -0.81
C GLN A 114 4.27 32.43 -1.46
N GLY A 115 4.25 33.56 -2.16
CA GLY A 115 3.05 34.07 -2.83
C GLY A 115 2.56 33.09 -3.89
N HIS A 116 3.47 32.56 -4.70
CA HIS A 116 3.17 31.50 -5.65
C HIS A 116 2.69 30.22 -4.97
N PHE A 117 3.33 29.79 -3.87
CA PHE A 117 2.87 28.63 -3.12
C PHE A 117 1.42 28.80 -2.61
N GLU A 118 1.09 29.96 -2.07
CA GLU A 118 -0.27 30.29 -1.63
C GLU A 118 -1.28 30.21 -2.77
N GLU A 119 -0.94 30.71 -3.95
CA GLU A 119 -1.79 30.59 -5.15
C GLU A 119 -2.04 29.13 -5.55
N VAL A 120 -1.00 28.29 -5.51
CA VAL A 120 -1.10 26.85 -5.78
C VAL A 120 -2.03 26.18 -4.77
N VAL A 121 -1.85 26.45 -3.47
CA VAL A 121 -2.71 25.88 -2.41
C VAL A 121 -4.16 26.32 -2.59
N VAL A 122 -4.41 27.60 -2.88
CA VAL A 122 -5.77 28.11 -3.12
C VAL A 122 -6.43 27.40 -4.30
N ALA A 123 -5.70 27.16 -5.39
CA ALA A 123 -6.21 26.40 -6.52
C ALA A 123 -6.55 24.95 -6.15
N VAL A 124 -5.68 24.29 -5.37
CA VAL A 124 -5.88 22.92 -4.87
C VAL A 124 -7.11 22.84 -3.97
N VAL A 125 -7.23 23.74 -2.97
CA VAL A 125 -8.39 23.82 -2.07
C VAL A 125 -9.67 24.06 -2.86
N ARG A 126 -9.64 24.99 -3.82
CA ARG A 126 -10.79 25.29 -4.67
C ARG A 126 -11.25 24.07 -5.47
N LYS A 127 -10.32 23.28 -6.03
CA LYS A 127 -10.62 22.03 -6.74
C LYS A 127 -11.19 20.97 -5.80
N GLY A 128 -10.54 20.74 -4.66
CA GLY A 128 -10.94 19.73 -3.67
C GLY A 128 -12.35 19.95 -3.11
N TYR A 129 -12.66 21.20 -2.75
CA TYR A 129 -13.95 21.58 -2.16
C TYR A 129 -14.96 22.14 -3.16
N MET A 130 -14.66 22.08 -4.47
CA MET A 130 -15.52 22.58 -5.55
C MET A 130 -16.01 24.02 -5.34
N LEU A 131 -15.14 24.89 -4.85
CA LEU A 131 -15.47 26.27 -4.48
C LEU A 131 -15.49 27.17 -5.72
N SER A 132 -16.38 28.17 -5.71
CA SER A 132 -16.58 29.07 -6.86
C SER A 132 -15.57 30.20 -6.95
N SER A 133 -14.86 30.52 -5.88
CA SER A 133 -13.91 31.64 -5.84
C SER A 133 -12.64 31.34 -5.03
N ASN A 134 -11.61 32.15 -5.27
CA ASN A 134 -10.36 32.08 -4.54
C ASN A 134 -10.53 32.57 -3.09
N GLU A 135 -11.40 33.55 -2.88
CA GLU A 135 -11.72 34.10 -1.55
C GLU A 135 -12.35 33.01 -0.68
N ALA A 136 -13.27 32.22 -1.23
CA ALA A 136 -13.88 31.08 -0.53
C ALA A 136 -12.83 30.03 -0.16
N ALA A 137 -11.91 29.70 -1.07
CA ALA A 137 -10.84 28.74 -0.81
C ALA A 137 -9.84 29.21 0.26
N ARG A 138 -9.57 30.52 0.36
CA ARG A 138 -8.69 31.08 1.40
C ARG A 138 -9.24 30.92 2.81
N ILE A 139 -10.56 31.00 2.96
CA ILE A 139 -11.26 30.88 4.26
C ILE A 139 -11.84 29.47 4.52
N GLN A 140 -11.65 28.53 3.59
CA GLN A 140 -12.15 27.17 3.72
C GLN A 140 -11.55 26.48 4.95
N ARG A 141 -12.42 25.89 5.75
CA ARG A 141 -12.07 25.11 6.94
C ARG A 141 -12.00 23.63 6.62
N ASP A 142 -11.13 22.93 7.33
CA ASP A 142 -11.03 21.47 7.21
C ASP A 142 -12.32 20.81 7.68
N ALA A 143 -12.72 19.70 7.03
CA ALA A 143 -13.97 19.03 7.33
C ALA A 143 -13.93 18.21 8.63
N ILE A 144 -12.73 17.86 9.11
CA ILE A 144 -12.51 17.09 10.34
C ILE A 144 -12.11 18.04 11.47
N HIS A 145 -11.30 19.06 11.15
CA HIS A 145 -10.79 20.06 12.09
C HIS A 145 -11.41 21.43 11.78
N ASP A 146 -12.70 21.60 12.09
CA ASP A 146 -13.49 22.80 11.80
C ASP A 146 -12.83 24.12 12.28
N ASP A 147 -11.93 24.06 13.25
CA ASP A 147 -11.21 25.24 13.76
C ASP A 147 -10.02 25.68 12.86
N LYS A 148 -9.60 24.88 11.89
CA LYS A 148 -8.42 25.12 11.05
C LYS A 148 -8.77 25.58 9.65
N GLU A 149 -8.24 26.73 9.26
CA GLU A 149 -8.22 27.19 7.87
C GLU A 149 -7.15 26.42 7.08
N ILE A 150 -7.57 25.74 6.01
CA ILE A 150 -6.72 24.79 5.28
C ILE A 150 -5.52 25.49 4.64
N THR A 151 -5.79 26.62 3.96
CA THR A 151 -4.74 27.40 3.29
C THR A 151 -3.68 27.86 4.29
N LYS A 152 -4.11 28.29 5.50
CA LYS A 152 -3.22 28.72 6.57
C LYS A 152 -2.36 27.56 7.10
N ALA A 153 -2.94 26.38 7.30
CA ALA A 153 -2.21 25.19 7.72
C ALA A 153 -1.13 24.78 6.68
N CYS A 154 -1.45 24.82 5.40
CA CYS A 154 -0.48 24.52 4.34
C CYS A 154 0.67 25.53 4.30
N VAL A 155 0.38 26.82 4.46
CA VAL A 155 1.39 27.89 4.54
C VAL A 155 2.24 27.76 5.80
N GLU A 156 1.65 27.36 6.93
CA GLU A 156 2.41 27.07 8.15
C GLU A 156 3.42 25.92 7.92
N LEU A 157 2.99 24.83 7.28
CA LEU A 157 3.86 23.72 6.93
C LEU A 157 4.99 24.17 6.00
N TRP A 158 4.69 24.97 4.97
CA TRP A 158 5.68 25.49 4.03
C TRP A 158 6.71 26.39 4.72
N ASN A 159 6.27 27.24 5.64
CA ASN A 159 7.16 28.10 6.42
C ASN A 159 8.07 27.31 7.36
N ALA A 160 7.58 26.18 7.90
CA ALA A 160 8.33 25.32 8.79
C ALA A 160 9.45 24.53 8.10
N VAL A 161 9.28 24.17 6.83
CA VAL A 161 10.34 23.54 6.03
C VAL A 161 11.27 24.59 5.41
N GLN A 162 12.53 24.23 5.16
CA GLN A 162 13.56 25.17 4.70
C GLN A 162 14.30 24.67 3.45
N GLY A 163 14.92 25.60 2.72
CA GLY A 163 15.73 25.31 1.54
C GLY A 163 14.96 24.53 0.48
N ARG A 164 15.58 23.47 -0.05
CA ARG A 164 15.00 22.65 -1.12
C ARG A 164 13.64 22.04 -0.78
N LYS A 165 13.36 21.78 0.51
CA LYS A 165 12.07 21.21 0.92
C LYS A 165 10.89 22.11 0.55
N ARG A 166 11.05 23.44 0.54
CA ARG A 166 9.99 24.37 0.11
C ARG A 166 9.60 24.13 -1.35
N MET A 167 10.60 24.03 -2.23
CA MET A 167 10.38 23.73 -3.65
C MET A 167 9.64 22.40 -3.83
N HIS A 168 10.09 21.35 -3.14
CA HIS A 168 9.46 20.04 -3.26
C HIS A 168 8.01 20.06 -2.79
N LEU A 169 7.72 20.76 -1.68
CA LEU A 169 6.36 20.89 -1.17
C LEU A 169 5.47 21.66 -2.15
N SER A 170 5.94 22.79 -2.68
CA SER A 170 5.22 23.57 -3.70
C SER A 170 4.93 22.73 -4.96
N HIS A 171 5.94 22.00 -5.44
CA HIS A 171 5.78 21.14 -6.61
C HIS A 171 4.79 20.01 -6.34
N ALA A 172 4.88 19.35 -5.19
CA ALA A 172 3.98 18.26 -4.83
C ALA A 172 2.52 18.72 -4.74
N PHE A 173 2.25 19.88 -4.15
CA PHE A 173 0.90 20.46 -4.14
C PHE A 173 0.40 20.77 -5.55
N ARG A 174 1.26 21.24 -6.46
CA ARG A 174 0.89 21.42 -7.88
C ARG A 174 0.48 20.09 -8.51
N MET A 175 1.26 19.02 -8.33
CA MET A 175 0.95 17.69 -8.88
C MET A 175 -0.36 17.13 -8.32
N ILE A 176 -0.63 17.34 -7.03
CA ILE A 176 -1.91 16.99 -6.40
C ILE A 176 -3.05 17.80 -7.05
N GLY A 177 -2.88 19.11 -7.22
CA GLY A 177 -3.86 19.97 -7.88
C GLY A 177 -4.14 19.57 -9.33
N ASP A 178 -3.12 19.12 -10.07
CA ASP A 178 -3.25 18.74 -11.47
C ASP A 178 -3.91 17.35 -11.62
N PHE A 179 -3.45 16.34 -10.88
CA PHE A 179 -3.76 14.93 -11.16
C PHE A 179 -4.69 14.25 -10.16
N GLU A 180 -4.85 14.77 -8.93
CA GLU A 180 -5.70 14.13 -7.93
C GLU A 180 -7.18 14.50 -8.11
N THR A 181 -8.05 13.58 -7.72
CA THR A 181 -9.49 13.75 -7.62
C THR A 181 -9.87 14.74 -6.50
N PRO A 182 -11.04 15.41 -6.57
CA PRO A 182 -11.47 16.30 -5.50
C PRO A 182 -11.51 15.65 -4.10
N ALA A 183 -12.00 14.42 -4.00
CA ALA A 183 -12.05 13.67 -2.74
C ALA A 183 -10.66 13.34 -2.19
N GLY A 184 -9.73 12.90 -3.06
CA GLY A 184 -8.34 12.65 -2.66
C GLY A 184 -7.63 13.91 -2.16
N ILE A 185 -7.88 15.06 -2.81
CA ILE A 185 -7.37 16.37 -2.37
C ILE A 185 -7.86 16.69 -0.96
N VAL A 186 -9.17 16.55 -0.68
CA VAL A 186 -9.74 16.83 0.65
C VAL A 186 -9.05 15.96 1.71
N ALA A 187 -8.93 14.65 1.47
CA ALA A 187 -8.28 13.74 2.41
C ALA A 187 -6.84 14.15 2.72
N LYS A 188 -6.05 14.54 1.71
CA LYS A 188 -4.65 14.95 1.89
C LYS A 188 -4.51 16.30 2.59
N LEU A 189 -5.43 17.24 2.33
CA LEU A 189 -5.47 18.51 3.05
C LEU A 189 -5.80 18.30 4.53
N SER A 190 -6.71 17.38 4.87
CA SER A 190 -6.99 17.01 6.26
C SER A 190 -5.77 16.43 6.99
N GLU A 191 -4.97 15.59 6.31
CA GLU A 191 -3.71 15.07 6.87
C GLU A 191 -2.70 16.18 7.21
N VAL A 192 -2.67 17.25 6.41
CA VAL A 192 -1.85 18.44 6.67
C VAL A 192 -2.42 19.23 7.84
N CYS A 193 -3.73 19.48 7.88
CA CYS A 193 -4.38 20.20 8.97
C CYS A 193 -4.15 19.56 10.34
N ASP A 194 -4.17 18.22 10.41
CA ASP A 194 -3.85 17.45 11.63
C ASP A 194 -2.43 17.72 12.15
N ARG A 195 -1.45 17.91 11.27
CA ARG A 195 -0.01 17.89 11.62
C ARG A 195 0.68 19.25 11.56
N ALA A 196 0.22 20.16 10.71
CA ALA A 196 0.91 21.41 10.38
C ALA A 196 1.02 22.38 11.54
N HIS A 197 0.16 22.27 12.57
CA HIS A 197 0.19 23.14 13.75
C HIS A 197 0.91 22.50 14.95
N ARG A 198 1.38 21.25 14.80
CA ARG A 198 2.04 20.48 15.86
C ARG A 198 3.56 20.71 15.85
N CYS A 199 4.29 19.88 16.59
CA CYS A 199 5.75 19.93 16.68
C CYS A 199 6.44 19.72 15.32
N MET A 200 7.74 20.04 15.26
CA MET A 200 8.53 19.91 14.01
C MET A 200 8.58 18.48 13.46
N SER A 201 8.48 17.47 14.33
CA SER A 201 8.41 16.07 13.90
C SER A 201 7.14 15.80 13.09
N ALA A 202 5.97 16.17 13.63
CA ALA A 202 4.69 16.04 12.92
C ALA A 202 4.69 16.82 11.59
N LYS A 203 5.29 18.02 11.57
CA LYS A 203 5.49 18.81 10.35
C LYS A 203 6.34 18.08 9.31
N ASN A 204 7.43 17.43 9.71
CA ASN A 204 8.23 16.60 8.79
C ASN A 204 7.44 15.40 8.25
N GLN A 205 6.60 14.76 9.07
CA GLN A 205 5.72 13.67 8.61
C GLN A 205 4.72 14.17 7.57
N ALA A 206 4.08 15.32 7.81
CA ALA A 206 3.17 15.95 6.83
C ALA A 206 3.89 16.26 5.50
N PHE A 207 5.12 16.76 5.57
CA PHE A 207 5.94 17.00 4.39
C PHE A 207 6.21 15.70 3.60
N VAL A 208 6.62 14.62 4.27
CA VAL A 208 6.86 13.32 3.62
C VAL A 208 5.60 12.78 2.97
N LEU A 209 4.46 12.83 3.67
CA LEU A 209 3.16 12.36 3.16
C LEU A 209 2.78 13.08 1.86
N ILE A 210 2.82 14.41 1.87
CA ILE A 210 2.40 15.23 0.71
C ILE A 210 3.35 15.06 -0.47
N VAL A 211 4.66 15.10 -0.22
CA VAL A 211 5.65 14.95 -1.29
C VAL A 211 5.61 13.56 -1.91
N THR A 212 5.46 12.51 -1.10
CA THR A 212 5.36 11.13 -1.60
C THR A 212 4.12 10.96 -2.48
N HIS A 213 2.97 11.45 -2.02
CA HIS A 213 1.72 11.34 -2.76
C HIS A 213 1.73 12.16 -4.06
N GLY A 214 2.14 13.42 -4.01
CA GLY A 214 2.24 14.26 -5.21
C GLY A 214 3.19 13.70 -6.26
N TYR A 215 4.29 13.06 -5.85
CA TYR A 215 5.25 12.47 -6.79
C TYR A 215 4.83 11.10 -7.32
N ASN A 216 4.01 10.34 -6.58
CA ASN A 216 3.34 9.15 -7.13
C ASN A 216 2.43 9.54 -8.28
N LEU A 217 1.52 10.51 -8.05
CA LEU A 217 0.60 11.01 -9.07
C LEU A 217 1.33 11.48 -10.33
N TRP A 218 2.40 12.26 -10.14
CA TRP A 218 3.20 12.76 -11.25
C TRP A 218 3.82 11.63 -12.09
N ARG A 219 4.34 10.58 -11.44
CA ARG A 219 4.94 9.43 -12.11
C ARG A 219 3.89 8.58 -12.82
N ASP A 220 2.76 8.35 -12.19
CA ASP A 220 1.69 7.54 -12.78
C ASP A 220 1.13 8.23 -14.03
N GLN A 221 1.02 9.56 -13.99
CA GLN A 221 0.69 10.34 -15.18
C GLN A 221 1.75 10.21 -16.29
N ALA A 222 3.04 10.24 -15.94
CA ALA A 222 4.12 10.06 -16.92
C ALA A 222 4.02 8.68 -17.61
N ARG A 223 3.71 7.61 -16.86
CA ARG A 223 3.49 6.27 -17.39
C ARG A 223 2.29 6.18 -18.33
N VAL A 224 1.18 6.82 -17.98
CA VAL A 224 -0.01 6.89 -18.87
C VAL A 224 0.35 7.61 -20.17
N GLY A 225 1.11 8.69 -20.10
CA GLY A 225 1.59 9.43 -21.28
C GLY A 225 2.50 8.58 -22.17
N GLU A 226 3.38 7.78 -21.58
CA GLU A 226 4.28 6.86 -22.30
C GLU A 226 3.52 5.71 -22.95
N ALA A 227 2.59 5.07 -22.24
CA ALA A 227 1.73 4.03 -22.79
C ALA A 227 0.93 4.55 -23.99
N ALA A 228 0.31 5.73 -23.84
CA ALA A 228 -0.43 6.37 -24.92
C ALA A 228 0.47 6.76 -26.11
N ALA A 229 1.71 7.19 -25.88
CA ALA A 229 2.66 7.49 -26.94
C ALA A 229 3.11 6.22 -27.69
N ASN A 230 3.30 5.11 -26.98
CA ASN A 230 3.63 3.81 -27.57
C ASN A 230 2.46 3.25 -28.39
N ASP A 231 1.21 3.45 -27.94
CA ASP A 231 0.01 3.03 -28.68
C ASP A 231 -0.29 3.94 -29.89
N ALA A 232 -0.04 5.25 -29.76
CA ALA A 232 -0.25 6.25 -30.82
C ALA A 232 0.87 6.25 -31.88
N GLY A 233 2.05 5.74 -31.54
CA GLY A 233 3.05 5.28 -32.50
C GLY A 233 2.55 4.03 -33.21
N GLY A 234 1.44 4.19 -33.94
CA GLY A 234 0.68 3.10 -34.54
C GLY A 234 1.60 2.12 -35.23
N VAL A 235 1.24 0.85 -35.11
CA VAL A 235 1.83 -0.29 -35.81
C VAL A 235 2.11 0.11 -37.27
N GLN A 236 3.28 0.69 -37.54
CA GLN A 236 3.89 0.53 -38.83
C GLN A 236 4.16 -0.95 -38.86
N GLU A 237 3.35 -1.66 -39.63
CA GLU A 237 3.61 -3.00 -40.12
C GLU A 237 5.09 -3.05 -40.50
N LEU A 238 5.91 -3.54 -39.58
CA LEU A 238 7.21 -4.13 -39.86
C LEU A 238 6.94 -5.49 -40.52
N GLU A 239 6.13 -5.49 -41.58
CA GLU A 239 6.05 -6.59 -42.53
C GLU A 239 7.34 -6.54 -43.35
N GLY A 240 8.28 -7.44 -43.02
CA GLY A 240 9.42 -7.75 -43.88
C GLY A 240 10.80 -7.54 -43.28
N GLN A 241 10.92 -7.05 -42.04
CA GLN A 241 12.11 -7.30 -41.25
C GLN A 241 11.73 -8.32 -40.18
N GLU A 242 11.98 -9.60 -40.47
CA GLU A 242 12.37 -10.52 -39.42
C GLU A 242 13.42 -9.76 -38.61
N ALA A 243 13.01 -9.27 -37.43
CA ALA A 243 13.95 -8.92 -36.41
C ALA A 243 14.74 -10.20 -36.25
N GLY A 244 15.95 -10.23 -36.82
CA GLY A 244 16.95 -11.17 -36.41
C GLY A 244 17.04 -10.95 -34.91
N ALA A 245 16.32 -11.78 -34.16
CA ALA A 245 16.67 -12.18 -32.81
C ALA A 245 17.99 -12.96 -32.92
N GLY A 246 19.00 -12.32 -33.52
CA GLY A 246 20.34 -12.48 -33.03
C GLY A 246 20.22 -12.03 -31.59
N GLU A 247 20.05 -13.02 -30.72
CA GLU A 247 20.51 -12.97 -29.35
C GLU A 247 21.93 -12.42 -29.42
N ALA A 248 22.06 -11.09 -29.39
CA ALA A 248 23.31 -10.46 -29.06
C ALA A 248 23.51 -10.79 -27.58
N SER A 249 24.03 -12.00 -27.34
CA SER A 249 24.44 -12.52 -26.06
C SER A 249 25.39 -11.49 -25.46
N VAL A 250 24.88 -10.68 -24.54
CA VAL A 250 25.70 -9.76 -23.75
C VAL A 250 26.73 -10.62 -23.02
N THR A 251 28.00 -10.35 -23.23
CA THR A 251 29.06 -11.09 -22.53
C THR A 251 29.02 -10.79 -21.04
N SER A 252 29.54 -11.68 -20.19
CA SER A 252 29.56 -11.47 -18.73
C SER A 252 30.22 -10.14 -18.33
N ASN A 253 31.28 -9.74 -19.02
CA ASN A 253 31.99 -8.48 -18.78
C ASN A 253 31.12 -7.25 -19.15
N GLU A 254 30.41 -7.30 -20.28
CA GLU A 254 29.49 -6.23 -20.68
C GLU A 254 28.29 -6.15 -19.73
N ALA A 255 27.80 -7.28 -19.24
CA ALA A 255 26.72 -7.32 -18.25
C ALA A 255 27.14 -6.66 -16.93
N GLU A 256 28.36 -6.92 -16.43
CA GLU A 256 28.88 -6.25 -15.23
C GLU A 256 28.99 -4.72 -15.40
N GLU A 257 29.47 -4.25 -16.56
CA GLU A 257 29.55 -2.81 -16.84
C GLU A 257 28.15 -2.17 -16.92
N LEU A 258 27.20 -2.84 -17.58
CA LEU A 258 25.82 -2.39 -17.67
C LEU A 258 25.14 -2.36 -16.29
N ILE A 259 25.40 -3.35 -15.44
CA ILE A 259 24.89 -3.38 -14.06
C ILE A 259 25.42 -2.19 -13.27
N ASP A 260 26.72 -1.91 -13.28
CA ASP A 260 27.30 -0.78 -12.57
C ASP A 260 26.75 0.56 -13.09
N LYS A 261 26.61 0.71 -14.41
CA LYS A 261 26.02 1.88 -15.04
C LYS A 261 24.54 2.06 -14.67
N ALA A 262 23.75 1.00 -14.71
CA ALA A 262 22.34 1.02 -14.37
C ALA A 262 22.11 1.32 -12.88
N LEU A 263 22.90 0.70 -12.00
CA LEU A 263 22.89 0.96 -10.56
C LEU A 263 23.19 2.43 -10.27
N LYS A 264 24.25 2.97 -10.86
CA LYS A 264 24.60 4.40 -10.76
C LYS A 264 23.47 5.29 -11.28
N ALA A 265 22.90 4.97 -12.45
CA ALA A 265 21.81 5.73 -13.06
C ALA A 265 20.53 5.72 -12.19
N HIS A 266 20.16 4.57 -11.64
CA HIS A 266 19.02 4.37 -10.76
C HIS A 266 19.15 5.23 -9.50
N PHE A 267 20.31 5.20 -8.83
CA PHE A 267 20.56 6.02 -7.64
C PHE A 267 20.80 7.50 -7.93
N SER A 268 21.31 7.84 -9.12
CA SER A 268 21.50 9.24 -9.53
C SER A 268 20.22 9.89 -10.07
N ALA A 269 19.10 9.16 -10.14
CA ALA A 269 17.85 9.61 -10.76
C ALA A 269 18.00 10.01 -12.24
N ILE A 270 19.04 9.52 -12.92
CA ILE A 270 19.22 9.67 -14.37
C ILE A 270 18.58 8.44 -15.02
N LEU A 271 17.31 8.19 -14.72
CA LEU A 271 16.53 7.24 -15.48
C LEU A 271 16.00 8.02 -16.67
N ASN A 272 16.65 7.88 -17.82
CA ASN A 272 16.05 8.30 -19.07
C ASN A 272 14.88 7.31 -19.33
N PRO A 273 13.62 7.75 -19.35
CA PRO A 273 12.49 6.84 -19.54
C PRO A 273 12.58 6.06 -20.87
N ALA A 274 13.28 6.62 -21.87
CA ALA A 274 13.59 5.92 -23.11
C ALA A 274 14.47 4.67 -22.93
N VAL A 275 15.24 4.57 -21.84
CA VAL A 275 16.03 3.38 -21.47
C VAL A 275 15.14 2.31 -20.79
N LEU A 276 14.02 2.72 -20.19
CA LEU A 276 13.03 1.81 -19.57
C LEU A 276 12.13 1.13 -20.62
N ALA A 277 11.86 1.83 -21.74
CA ALA A 277 10.99 1.33 -22.81
C ALA A 277 11.67 0.30 -23.74
N GLY A 278 12.99 0.11 -23.64
CA GLY A 278 13.70 -0.90 -24.42
C GLY A 278 13.51 -2.31 -23.85
N GLY A 279 12.88 -3.20 -24.61
CA GLY A 279 12.91 -4.64 -24.33
C GLY A 279 14.35 -5.14 -24.43
N GLY A 280 15.00 -5.39 -23.29
CA GLY A 280 16.40 -5.83 -23.22
C GLY A 280 16.97 -5.76 -21.81
N PHE A 281 18.25 -6.08 -21.66
CA PHE A 281 18.91 -6.20 -20.34
C PHE A 281 18.76 -4.94 -19.46
N SER A 282 19.02 -3.75 -20.00
CA SER A 282 18.96 -2.51 -19.21
C SER A 282 17.54 -2.15 -18.76
N GLY A 283 16.53 -2.39 -19.59
CA GLY A 283 15.12 -2.15 -19.24
C GLY A 283 14.66 -3.13 -18.17
N ALA A 284 15.02 -4.41 -18.31
CA ALA A 284 14.75 -5.45 -17.32
C ALA A 284 15.41 -5.14 -15.97
N LEU A 285 16.69 -4.77 -15.97
CA LEU A 285 17.41 -4.43 -14.73
C LEU A 285 16.77 -3.26 -14.00
N SER A 286 16.40 -2.22 -14.73
CA SER A 286 15.73 -1.07 -14.13
C SER A 286 14.35 -1.43 -13.58
N ARG A 287 13.60 -2.31 -14.26
CA ARG A 287 12.31 -2.78 -13.75
C ARG A 287 12.47 -3.57 -12.45
N VAL A 288 13.46 -4.45 -12.37
CA VAL A 288 13.79 -5.17 -11.13
C VAL A 288 14.13 -4.18 -10.02
N TYR A 289 14.97 -3.18 -10.27
CA TYR A 289 15.33 -2.17 -9.29
C TYR A 289 14.14 -1.34 -8.80
N GLU A 290 13.22 -0.95 -9.68
CA GLU A 290 11.97 -0.28 -9.26
C GLU A 290 11.11 -1.15 -8.33
N CYS A 291 10.96 -2.43 -8.65
CA CYS A 291 10.17 -3.34 -7.82
C CYS A 291 10.83 -3.56 -6.45
N VAL A 292 12.15 -3.79 -6.46
CA VAL A 292 12.97 -3.99 -5.25
C VAL A 292 12.96 -2.73 -4.38
N GLU A 293 13.04 -1.54 -4.96
CA GLU A 293 12.97 -0.29 -4.21
C GLU A 293 11.67 -0.18 -3.40
N ILE A 294 10.53 -0.45 -4.05
CA ILE A 294 9.21 -0.36 -3.43
C ILE A 294 9.08 -1.40 -2.30
N PHE A 295 9.50 -2.64 -2.57
CA PHE A 295 9.53 -3.68 -1.54
C PHE A 295 10.42 -3.31 -0.36
N LEU A 296 11.62 -2.77 -0.61
CA LEU A 296 12.59 -2.45 0.44
C LEU A 296 12.13 -1.27 1.31
N ASP A 297 11.43 -0.28 0.77
CA ASP A 297 10.86 0.79 1.59
C ASP A 297 9.89 0.22 2.63
N GLU A 298 8.94 -0.64 2.21
CA GLU A 298 8.00 -1.31 3.12
C GLU A 298 8.71 -2.25 4.10
N HIS A 299 9.66 -3.06 3.63
CA HIS A 299 10.39 -4.00 4.47
C HIS A 299 11.24 -3.29 5.53
N LYS A 300 11.87 -2.17 5.18
CA LYS A 300 12.63 -1.33 6.13
C LYS A 300 11.74 -0.75 7.21
N GLU A 301 10.55 -0.26 6.85
CA GLU A 301 9.57 0.25 7.81
C GLU A 301 9.07 -0.86 8.76
N LYS A 302 8.73 -2.04 8.23
CA LYS A 302 8.34 -3.19 9.07
C LYS A 302 9.46 -3.63 10.02
N ALA A 303 10.69 -3.70 9.54
CA ALA A 303 11.86 -4.00 10.36
C ALA A 303 12.09 -2.94 11.45
N PHE A 304 11.88 -1.67 11.12
CA PHE A 304 11.99 -0.57 12.07
C PHE A 304 10.91 -0.63 13.14
N ASN A 305 9.68 -0.97 12.76
CA ASN A 305 8.58 -1.17 13.69
C ASN A 305 8.87 -2.32 14.67
N SER A 306 9.29 -3.48 14.16
CA SER A 306 9.65 -4.65 14.97
C SER A 306 10.87 -4.43 15.86
N ALA A 307 11.87 -3.66 15.43
CA ALA A 307 13.13 -3.49 16.16
C ALA A 307 13.13 -2.30 17.13
N PHE A 308 12.30 -1.26 16.87
CA PHE A 308 12.33 -0.01 17.62
C PHE A 308 10.97 0.43 18.14
N ILE A 309 10.04 0.72 17.24
CA ILE A 309 8.81 1.46 17.59
C ILE A 309 7.92 0.63 18.52
N GLU A 310 7.55 -0.58 18.09
CA GLU A 310 6.61 -1.41 18.82
C GLU A 310 7.19 -1.95 20.13
N PRO A 311 8.48 -2.33 20.22
CA PRO A 311 9.11 -2.62 21.50
C PRO A 311 9.13 -1.43 22.48
N ALA A 312 9.39 -0.20 22.01
CA ALA A 312 9.38 0.98 22.86
C ALA A 312 7.97 1.29 23.36
N ARG A 313 6.97 1.24 22.48
CA ARG A 313 5.55 1.42 22.83
C ARG A 313 5.10 0.36 23.83
N PHE A 314 5.43 -0.91 23.58
CA PHE A 314 5.11 -2.01 24.47
C PHE A 314 5.75 -1.83 25.86
N TYR A 315 7.00 -1.40 25.93
CA TYR A 315 7.63 -1.08 27.22
C TYR A 315 6.86 0.00 27.99
N PHE A 316 6.51 1.12 27.35
CA PHE A 316 5.76 2.20 28.00
C PHE A 316 4.36 1.76 28.44
N ASP A 317 3.70 0.93 27.63
CA ASP A 317 2.42 0.31 27.97
C ASP A 317 2.54 -0.61 29.20
N LEU A 318 3.61 -1.40 29.31
CA LEU A 318 3.87 -2.27 30.47
C LEU A 318 4.11 -1.50 31.77
N VAL A 319 4.73 -0.31 31.69
CA VAL A 319 4.99 0.52 32.88
C VAL A 319 3.87 1.50 33.22
N GLY A 320 2.84 1.58 32.36
CA GLY A 320 1.66 2.43 32.54
C GLY A 320 1.91 3.91 32.19
N ASP A 321 2.78 4.19 31.21
CA ASP A 321 3.10 5.55 30.76
C ASP A 321 2.56 5.80 29.34
N ASP A 322 1.25 6.02 29.25
CA ASP A 322 0.56 6.26 27.98
C ASP A 322 1.10 7.51 27.25
N HIS A 323 1.49 8.54 28.02
CA HIS A 323 2.06 9.75 27.44
C HIS A 323 3.34 9.46 26.69
N GLN A 324 4.29 8.73 27.29
CA GLN A 324 5.51 8.33 26.59
C GLN A 324 5.22 7.38 25.42
N ARG A 325 4.30 6.41 25.59
CA ARG A 325 3.89 5.45 24.55
C ARG A 325 3.44 6.17 23.28
N ASP A 326 2.53 7.12 23.42
CA ASP A 326 1.90 7.78 22.26
C ASP A 326 2.86 8.72 21.53
N HIS A 327 3.91 9.20 22.22
CA HIS A 327 4.96 10.04 21.63
C HIS A 327 6.14 9.26 21.05
N VAL A 328 6.16 7.92 21.12
CA VAL A 328 7.17 7.10 20.41
C VAL A 328 7.11 7.38 18.90
N ASN A 329 5.91 7.43 18.33
CA ASN A 329 5.66 7.68 16.90
C ASN A 329 5.81 9.16 16.50
N VAL A 330 6.00 10.04 17.48
CA VAL A 330 6.13 11.49 17.25
C VAL A 330 7.57 11.92 17.46
N HIS A 331 8.11 11.79 18.66
CA HIS A 331 9.47 12.23 18.98
C HIS A 331 10.46 11.08 18.98
N GLY A 332 10.10 9.93 19.57
CA GLY A 332 10.99 8.77 19.67
C GLY A 332 11.56 8.30 18.32
N ILE A 333 10.73 8.33 17.29
CA ILE A 333 11.10 7.98 15.91
C ILE A 333 12.34 8.74 15.40
N ASN A 334 12.49 10.03 15.73
CA ASN A 334 13.62 10.83 15.27
C ASN A 334 14.95 10.33 15.83
N TRP A 335 14.94 9.90 17.09
CA TRP A 335 16.09 9.34 17.79
C TRP A 335 16.50 7.98 17.24
N TYR A 336 15.54 7.09 17.03
CA TYR A 336 15.82 5.77 16.45
C TYR A 336 16.28 5.85 14.99
N LEU A 337 15.70 6.76 14.20
CA LEU A 337 16.19 7.04 12.84
C LEU A 337 17.61 7.58 12.86
N ALA A 338 17.92 8.54 13.74
CA ALA A 338 19.28 9.07 13.87
C ALA A 338 20.30 7.98 14.27
N LEU A 339 19.90 7.06 15.15
CA LEU A 339 20.70 5.90 15.53
C LEU A 339 20.95 4.95 14.35
N LEU A 340 19.93 4.60 13.55
CA LEU A 340 20.10 3.74 12.38
C LEU A 340 20.97 4.37 11.29
N HIS A 341 20.69 5.64 10.97
CA HIS A 341 21.42 6.39 9.96
C HIS A 341 22.89 6.54 10.39
N GLY A 342 23.12 7.02 11.61
CA GLY A 342 24.45 7.18 12.17
C GLY A 342 25.19 5.85 12.27
N GLY A 343 24.57 4.83 12.87
CA GLY A 343 25.20 3.57 13.25
C GLY A 343 25.50 2.61 12.10
N ILE A 344 24.58 2.41 11.16
CA ILE A 344 24.72 1.43 10.06
C ILE A 344 24.38 2.00 8.67
N GLY A 345 24.11 3.30 8.54
CA GLY A 345 23.90 3.95 7.25
C GLY A 345 22.58 3.59 6.55
N VAL A 346 21.64 2.98 7.28
CA VAL A 346 20.31 2.65 6.74
C VAL A 346 19.45 3.90 6.73
N GLN A 347 18.78 4.16 5.62
CA GLN A 347 17.80 5.23 5.45
C GLN A 347 16.42 4.62 5.20
N LEU A 348 15.43 5.07 5.98
CA LEU A 348 14.02 4.75 5.79
C LEU A 348 13.34 5.80 4.91
N PRO A 349 12.17 5.50 4.29
CA PRO A 349 11.33 6.48 3.60
C PRO A 349 10.66 7.51 4.56
N LEU A 350 11.36 7.85 5.65
CA LEU A 350 10.99 8.77 6.70
C LEU A 350 12.08 9.82 6.87
N LEU A 351 11.71 11.04 7.26
CA LEU A 351 12.66 12.11 7.53
C LEU A 351 12.83 12.35 9.03
N SER A 352 14.01 12.02 9.54
CA SER A 352 14.39 12.35 10.91
C SER A 352 14.49 13.88 11.11
N ALA A 353 13.84 14.37 12.15
CA ALA A 353 14.14 15.67 12.74
C ALA A 353 15.41 15.55 13.61
N TYR A 354 16.59 15.56 12.99
CA TYR A 354 17.88 15.41 13.69
C TYR A 354 18.11 16.38 14.85
N LYS A 355 17.52 17.59 14.79
CA LYS A 355 17.60 18.62 15.81
C LYS A 355 16.47 18.51 16.86
N ASP A 356 15.66 17.46 16.83
CA ASP A 356 14.65 17.19 17.86
C ASP A 356 15.35 16.97 19.21
N GLY A 357 15.03 17.82 20.17
CA GLY A 357 15.54 17.78 21.54
C GLY A 357 14.50 17.31 22.54
N ASP A 358 13.29 16.96 22.08
CA ASP A 358 12.30 16.35 22.94
C ASP A 358 12.72 14.90 23.25
N ARG A 359 12.76 14.58 24.54
CA ARG A 359 13.19 13.28 25.07
C ARG A 359 11.99 12.40 25.45
N ILE A 360 10.80 12.75 25.00
CA ILE A 360 9.60 11.91 25.15
C ILE A 360 9.61 10.81 24.07
N GLY A 361 9.11 9.62 24.39
CA GLY A 361 9.03 8.47 23.48
C GLY A 361 10.34 7.69 23.32
N ILE A 362 11.36 7.98 24.13
CA ILE A 362 12.66 7.28 24.12
C ILE A 362 12.98 6.62 25.45
N CYS A 363 13.54 5.40 25.40
CA CYS A 363 14.08 4.69 26.56
C CYS A 363 15.02 3.55 26.14
N ASP A 364 15.76 3.00 27.10
CA ASP A 364 16.60 1.80 26.92
C ASP A 364 15.76 0.51 26.96
N PHE A 365 14.73 0.40 26.11
CA PHE A 365 13.73 -0.68 26.18
C PHE A 365 14.32 -2.09 25.96
N TRP A 366 15.42 -2.23 25.23
CA TRP A 366 16.08 -3.54 25.09
C TRP A 366 16.89 -3.98 26.31
N HIS A 367 17.20 -3.04 27.20
CA HIS A 367 17.69 -3.33 28.52
C HIS A 367 16.56 -3.59 29.54
N ALA A 368 15.35 -3.11 29.24
CA ALA A 368 14.16 -3.23 30.08
C ALA A 368 13.36 -4.51 29.80
N LEU A 369 13.33 -4.97 28.55
CA LEU A 369 12.55 -6.11 28.09
C LEU A 369 13.37 -7.41 28.10
N THR A 370 12.68 -8.54 28.30
CA THR A 370 13.31 -9.87 28.24
C THR A 370 13.62 -10.31 26.80
N GLY A 371 14.51 -11.31 26.67
CA GLY A 371 14.78 -11.95 25.37
C GLY A 371 13.55 -12.64 24.74
N ASN A 372 12.54 -13.00 25.54
CA ASN A 372 11.30 -13.58 25.01
C ASN A 372 10.45 -12.56 24.27
N ALA A 373 10.46 -11.28 24.70
CA ALA A 373 9.81 -10.21 23.95
C ALA A 373 10.43 -10.07 22.55
N TRP A 374 11.76 -10.14 22.47
CA TRP A 374 12.46 -10.10 21.17
C TRP A 374 12.06 -11.25 20.25
N LYS A 375 12.00 -12.49 20.77
CA LYS A 375 11.58 -13.66 19.97
C LYS A 375 10.20 -13.44 19.33
N LEU A 376 9.28 -12.79 20.03
CA LEU A 376 7.95 -12.49 19.50
C LEU A 376 7.96 -11.39 18.44
N PHE A 377 8.70 -10.29 18.66
CA PHE A 377 8.84 -9.23 17.66
C PHE A 377 9.63 -9.65 16.41
N ALA A 378 10.56 -10.60 16.58
CA ALA A 378 11.37 -11.17 15.51
C ALA A 378 10.68 -12.34 14.78
N ALA A 379 9.56 -12.85 15.30
CA ALA A 379 8.85 -13.96 14.66
C ALA A 379 8.26 -13.51 13.31
N GLU A 380 8.33 -14.39 12.31
CA GLU A 380 7.91 -14.08 10.94
C GLU A 380 6.44 -13.66 10.85
N GLY A 381 5.57 -14.38 11.56
CA GLY A 381 4.14 -14.06 11.65
C GLY A 381 3.83 -12.75 12.38
N ASN A 382 4.79 -12.13 13.07
CA ASN A 382 4.64 -10.88 13.80
C ASN A 382 5.43 -9.71 13.19
N PHE A 383 6.17 -9.95 12.12
CA PHE A 383 7.03 -8.95 11.48
C PHE A 383 6.24 -7.69 11.08
N GLY A 384 6.64 -6.53 11.61
CA GLY A 384 6.01 -5.24 11.38
C GLY A 384 4.64 -5.03 12.05
N LYS A 385 4.12 -6.00 12.81
CA LYS A 385 2.84 -5.85 13.51
C LYS A 385 2.96 -4.92 14.71
N ALA A 386 1.91 -4.16 14.96
CA ALA A 386 1.73 -3.46 16.22
C ALA A 386 1.70 -4.44 17.40
N PHE A 387 2.27 -4.08 18.55
CA PHE A 387 2.36 -5.00 19.68
C PHE A 387 0.96 -5.44 20.18
N GLU A 388 -0.05 -4.58 20.02
CA GLU A 388 -1.45 -4.86 20.35
C GLU A 388 -2.05 -5.97 19.46
N GLY A 389 -1.49 -6.17 18.27
CA GLY A 389 -1.86 -7.22 17.32
C GLY A 389 -1.21 -8.57 17.59
N ILE A 390 -0.24 -8.65 18.52
CA ILE A 390 0.48 -9.88 18.86
C ILE A 390 -0.23 -10.55 20.04
N LYS A 391 -0.76 -11.75 19.81
CA LYS A 391 -1.64 -12.47 20.75
C LYS A 391 -1.00 -12.62 22.13
N GLU A 392 0.29 -12.92 22.17
CA GLU A 392 1.05 -13.19 23.39
C GLU A 392 1.25 -11.94 24.27
N PHE A 393 1.17 -10.73 23.70
CA PHE A 393 1.26 -9.48 24.46
C PHE A 393 -0.06 -9.03 25.08
N ARG A 394 -1.18 -9.66 24.69
CA ARG A 394 -2.51 -9.44 25.27
C ARG A 394 -2.81 -10.34 26.47
N ASP A 395 -1.89 -11.23 26.83
CA ASP A 395 -1.98 -12.11 28.00
C ASP A 395 -2.02 -11.28 29.31
N GLU A 396 -2.83 -11.71 30.27
CA GLU A 396 -2.91 -11.11 31.61
C GLU A 396 -1.55 -11.07 32.31
N ASN A 397 -0.68 -12.05 32.02
CA ASN A 397 0.67 -12.12 32.56
C ASN A 397 1.74 -11.43 31.68
N ARG A 398 1.41 -10.33 31.00
CA ARG A 398 2.35 -9.58 30.15
C ARG A 398 3.55 -8.97 30.89
N SER A 399 3.47 -8.82 32.22
CA SER A 399 4.59 -8.37 33.06
C SER A 399 5.81 -9.31 32.99
N LYS A 400 5.64 -10.58 32.61
CA LYS A 400 6.73 -11.54 32.36
C LYS A 400 7.74 -11.07 31.30
N PHE A 401 7.34 -10.12 30.45
CA PHE A 401 8.21 -9.55 29.42
C PHE A 401 9.05 -8.38 29.93
N LEU A 402 8.74 -7.82 31.10
CA LEU A 402 9.49 -6.74 31.74
C LEU A 402 10.57 -7.32 32.66
N MET A 403 11.84 -7.08 32.34
CA MET A 403 12.97 -7.43 33.20
C MET A 403 13.16 -6.38 34.30
N LYS A 404 13.09 -5.10 33.95
CA LYS A 404 13.23 -3.97 34.89
C LYS A 404 12.70 -2.67 34.30
N ARG A 405 12.41 -1.71 35.17
CA ARG A 405 12.09 -0.34 34.76
C ARG A 405 13.38 0.43 34.44
N VAL A 406 13.33 1.25 33.39
CA VAL A 406 14.40 2.15 32.95
C VAL A 406 13.86 3.59 32.85
N PRO A 407 14.69 4.62 33.06
CA PRO A 407 14.25 6.01 32.92
C PRO A 407 13.84 6.34 31.48
N ALA A 408 12.74 7.07 31.31
CA ALA A 408 12.40 7.72 30.04
C ALA A 408 13.43 8.81 29.71
N GLY A 409 13.61 9.10 28.42
CA GLY A 409 14.53 10.14 27.96
C GLY A 409 16.01 9.74 27.91
N GLN A 410 16.34 8.47 28.19
CA GLN A 410 17.72 7.96 28.17
C GLN A 410 17.84 6.71 27.29
N LEU A 411 18.72 6.78 26.29
CA LEU A 411 19.03 5.67 25.38
C LEU A 411 20.52 5.71 25.01
N PRO A 412 21.36 4.80 25.55
CA PRO A 412 21.06 3.84 26.61
C PRO A 412 20.95 4.53 27.98
N VAL A 413 20.57 3.80 29.05
CA VAL A 413 20.51 4.37 30.42
C VAL A 413 21.84 5.01 30.80
N GLY A 414 21.81 6.25 31.27
CA GLY A 414 23.00 7.04 31.63
C GLY A 414 23.62 7.86 30.49
N LEU A 415 23.08 7.77 29.26
CA LEU A 415 23.40 8.74 28.20
C LEU A 415 22.36 9.87 28.21
N GLU A 416 22.80 11.06 28.60
CA GLU A 416 22.01 12.29 28.46
C GLU A 416 22.40 12.98 27.15
N SER A 417 21.72 12.60 26.08
CA SER A 417 21.85 13.30 24.80
C SER A 417 20.84 14.45 24.73
N SER A 418 21.27 15.60 24.20
CA SER A 418 20.42 16.78 24.07
C SER A 418 19.54 16.77 22.81
N LYS A 419 19.96 16.06 21.75
CA LYS A 419 19.28 16.00 20.44
C LYS A 419 19.47 14.64 19.77
N ALA A 420 18.53 14.26 18.89
CA ALA A 420 18.57 13.00 18.16
C ALA A 420 19.90 12.76 17.42
N MET A 421 20.46 13.79 16.77
CA MET A 421 21.72 13.65 16.02
C MET A 421 22.94 13.29 16.87
N HIS A 422 22.96 13.68 18.15
CA HIS A 422 24.05 13.30 19.05
C HIS A 422 24.03 11.82 19.36
N LEU A 423 22.85 11.19 19.41
CA LEU A 423 22.74 9.74 19.55
C LEU A 423 23.35 9.02 18.34
N GLY A 424 23.05 9.48 17.12
CA GLY A 424 23.64 8.94 15.89
C GLY A 424 25.16 9.08 15.86
N ASN A 425 25.70 10.25 16.23
CA ASN A 425 27.15 10.46 16.35
C ASN A 425 27.79 9.58 17.44
N THR A 426 27.10 9.37 18.56
CA THR A 426 27.58 8.53 19.66
C THR A 426 27.73 7.07 19.22
N ALA A 427 26.87 6.58 18.33
CA ALA A 427 26.90 5.21 17.83
C ALA A 427 28.15 4.86 17.00
N VAL A 428 28.84 5.88 16.46
CA VAL A 428 30.02 5.74 15.59
C VAL A 428 31.27 6.41 16.14
N GLU A 429 31.24 6.86 17.39
CA GLU A 429 32.39 7.47 18.04
C GLU A 429 33.31 6.37 18.61
N SER A 430 34.53 6.27 18.09
CA SER A 430 35.52 5.22 18.41
C SER A 430 35.80 5.04 19.91
N ASN A 431 35.72 6.13 20.68
CA ASN A 431 36.02 6.14 22.12
C ASN A 431 34.76 6.14 23.02
N SER A 432 33.57 5.97 22.45
CA SER A 432 32.32 6.02 23.21
C SER A 432 32.11 4.75 24.04
N LYS A 433 31.97 4.93 25.36
CA LYS A 433 31.57 3.85 26.28
C LYS A 433 30.12 3.41 26.09
N GLN A 434 29.30 4.23 25.43
CA GLN A 434 27.87 3.96 25.22
C GLN A 434 27.60 3.24 23.90
N ALA A 435 28.47 3.38 22.89
CA ALA A 435 28.27 2.78 21.58
C ALA A 435 28.10 1.25 21.62
N PRO A 436 28.85 0.49 22.45
CA PRO A 436 28.61 -0.96 22.60
C PRO A 436 27.22 -1.32 23.13
N ARG A 437 26.58 -0.43 23.91
CA ARG A 437 25.23 -0.66 24.44
C ARG A 437 24.13 -0.36 23.42
N LEU A 438 24.44 0.48 22.43
CA LEU A 438 23.56 0.76 21.30
C LEU A 438 23.59 -0.35 20.23
N ALA A 439 24.62 -1.20 20.24
CA ALA A 439 24.79 -2.28 19.26
C ALA A 439 23.58 -3.22 19.18
N VAL A 440 22.97 -3.55 20.33
CA VAL A 440 21.79 -4.46 20.37
C VAL A 440 20.62 -3.95 19.53
N TYR A 441 20.46 -2.64 19.39
CA TYR A 441 19.40 -2.03 18.59
C TYR A 441 19.67 -2.20 17.09
N LEU A 442 20.93 -1.95 16.70
CA LEU A 442 21.38 -2.10 15.31
C LEU A 442 21.34 -3.58 14.88
N GLU A 443 21.76 -4.49 15.76
CA GLU A 443 21.73 -5.94 15.50
C GLU A 443 20.30 -6.47 15.33
N ARG A 444 19.35 -6.01 16.15
CA ARG A 444 17.94 -6.42 16.06
C ARG A 444 17.28 -5.88 14.79
N TYR A 445 17.65 -4.68 14.34
CA TYR A 445 17.21 -4.21 13.04
C TYR A 445 17.81 -5.06 11.90
N ALA A 446 19.12 -5.27 11.93
CA ALA A 446 19.84 -6.01 10.89
C ALA A 446 19.39 -7.48 10.79
N HIS A 447 18.87 -8.07 11.85
CA HIS A 447 18.26 -9.41 11.86
C HIS A 447 17.27 -9.64 10.71
N PHE A 448 16.45 -8.63 10.38
CA PHE A 448 15.46 -8.73 9.31
C PHE A 448 16.04 -8.59 7.90
N PHE A 449 17.36 -8.43 7.80
CA PHE A 449 18.11 -8.32 6.55
C PHE A 449 19.19 -9.39 6.41
N ARG A 450 19.12 -10.45 7.22
CA ARG A 450 19.90 -11.65 6.93
C ARG A 450 19.48 -12.22 5.58
N ARG A 451 20.42 -12.88 4.89
CA ARG A 451 20.20 -13.44 3.56
C ARG A 451 19.04 -14.45 3.54
N ASP A 452 18.96 -15.35 4.52
CA ASP A 452 17.86 -16.32 4.68
C ASP A 452 16.48 -15.64 4.74
N TRP A 453 16.39 -14.57 5.54
CA TRP A 453 15.15 -13.86 5.80
C TRP A 453 14.72 -12.97 4.62
N LEU A 454 15.65 -12.16 4.11
CA LEU A 454 15.35 -11.14 3.13
C LEU A 454 15.13 -11.74 1.74
N THR A 455 15.94 -12.70 1.33
CA THR A 455 15.87 -13.27 -0.03
C THR A 455 14.54 -13.91 -0.29
N ARG A 456 14.08 -14.78 0.64
CA ARG A 456 12.80 -15.45 0.53
C ARG A 456 11.65 -14.46 0.41
N ARG A 457 11.54 -13.56 1.37
CA ARG A 457 10.45 -12.58 1.39
C ARG A 457 10.48 -11.67 0.17
N MET A 458 11.64 -11.16 -0.21
CA MET A 458 11.76 -10.26 -1.36
C MET A 458 11.40 -10.98 -2.65
N PHE A 459 11.98 -12.16 -2.90
CA PHE A 459 11.71 -12.89 -4.13
C PHE A 459 10.25 -13.32 -4.22
N GLU A 460 9.69 -13.98 -3.19
CA GLU A 460 8.32 -14.49 -3.25
C GLU A 460 7.28 -13.37 -3.41
N ASN A 461 7.44 -12.24 -2.71
CA ASN A 461 6.50 -11.12 -2.84
C ASN A 461 6.58 -10.47 -4.23
N LEU A 462 7.79 -10.30 -4.77
CA LEU A 462 7.97 -9.68 -6.08
C LEU A 462 7.58 -10.64 -7.22
N ASN A 463 7.93 -11.92 -7.11
CA ASN A 463 7.60 -12.97 -8.07
C ASN A 463 6.08 -13.23 -8.16
N ALA A 464 5.35 -13.10 -7.04
CA ALA A 464 3.90 -13.21 -7.02
C ALA A 464 3.20 -12.06 -7.77
N GLU A 465 3.90 -10.95 -8.04
CA GLU A 465 3.37 -9.74 -8.68
C GLU A 465 2.00 -9.32 -8.11
N SER A 466 1.83 -9.46 -6.78
CA SER A 466 0.55 -9.28 -6.09
C SER A 466 0.11 -7.81 -6.01
N LEU A 467 1.05 -6.88 -6.18
CA LEU A 467 0.81 -5.45 -6.28
C LEU A 467 1.02 -4.98 -7.72
N PRO A 468 0.22 -4.02 -8.23
CA PRO A 468 0.43 -3.42 -9.55
C PRO A 468 1.85 -2.89 -9.76
N GLU A 469 2.48 -2.40 -8.70
CA GLU A 469 3.84 -1.89 -8.68
C GLU A 469 4.90 -2.95 -8.97
N TYR A 470 4.59 -4.24 -8.80
CA TYR A 470 5.49 -5.37 -9.04
C TYR A 470 5.30 -6.00 -10.43
N ALA A 471 4.30 -5.57 -11.19
CA ALA A 471 3.97 -6.15 -12.50
C ALA A 471 5.18 -6.20 -13.46
N GLY A 472 5.44 -7.36 -14.05
CA GLY A 472 6.56 -7.57 -14.98
C GLY A 472 7.92 -7.81 -14.32
N PHE A 473 7.98 -7.94 -12.99
CA PHE A 473 9.19 -8.38 -12.28
C PHE A 473 9.70 -9.74 -12.78
N ARG A 474 8.81 -10.71 -12.98
CA ARG A 474 9.17 -12.06 -13.45
C ARG A 474 9.83 -12.02 -14.81
N LYS A 475 9.15 -11.38 -15.78
CA LYS A 475 9.67 -11.21 -17.14
C LYS A 475 11.02 -10.51 -17.15
N ALA A 476 11.20 -9.52 -16.28
CA ALA A 476 12.47 -8.82 -16.14
C ALA A 476 13.57 -9.76 -15.60
N CYS A 477 13.29 -10.55 -14.56
CA CYS A 477 14.27 -11.52 -14.05
C CYS A 477 14.64 -12.59 -15.08
N GLU A 478 13.67 -13.12 -15.84
CA GLU A 478 13.93 -14.04 -16.94
C GLU A 478 14.88 -13.44 -17.98
N THR A 479 14.63 -12.19 -18.37
CA THR A 479 15.49 -11.47 -19.33
C THR A 479 16.92 -11.31 -18.80
N LEU A 480 17.09 -11.03 -17.52
CA LEU A 480 18.41 -10.89 -16.89
C LEU A 480 19.12 -12.23 -16.75
N TYR A 481 18.39 -13.30 -16.42
CA TYR A 481 18.93 -14.63 -16.22
C TYR A 481 19.61 -15.20 -17.46
N LEU A 482 19.16 -14.84 -18.67
CA LEU A 482 19.83 -15.20 -19.92
C LEU A 482 21.30 -14.76 -19.97
N SER A 483 21.67 -13.69 -19.25
CA SER A 483 23.03 -13.16 -19.14
C SER A 483 23.74 -13.52 -17.82
N TYR A 484 23.11 -14.33 -16.96
CA TYR A 484 23.65 -14.68 -15.65
C TYR A 484 24.80 -15.69 -15.76
N PRO A 485 26.02 -15.38 -15.27
CA PRO A 485 27.20 -16.22 -15.49
C PRO A 485 27.18 -17.56 -14.75
N LEU A 486 26.44 -17.66 -13.64
CA LEU A 486 26.30 -18.91 -12.85
C LEU A 486 25.05 -19.70 -13.23
N ARG A 487 24.47 -19.45 -14.42
CA ARG A 487 23.37 -20.28 -14.93
C ARG A 487 23.80 -21.73 -15.00
N GLU A 488 22.99 -22.62 -14.44
CA GLU A 488 23.26 -24.06 -14.47
C GLU A 488 22.83 -24.64 -15.82
N ALA A 489 23.63 -25.58 -16.35
CA ALA A 489 23.25 -26.29 -17.56
C ALA A 489 22.00 -27.15 -17.29
N GLY A 490 20.98 -27.00 -18.13
CA GLY A 490 19.71 -27.74 -18.02
C GLY A 490 18.58 -27.01 -17.27
N LYS A 491 18.82 -25.77 -16.82
CA LYS A 491 17.77 -24.88 -16.29
C LYS A 491 17.44 -23.82 -17.33
N GLU A 492 16.27 -23.94 -17.97
CA GLU A 492 15.90 -23.11 -19.13
C GLU A 492 15.33 -21.75 -18.72
N SER A 493 14.85 -21.62 -17.48
CA SER A 493 14.24 -20.40 -16.93
C SER A 493 14.82 -19.98 -15.59
N PHE A 494 14.67 -18.71 -15.24
CA PHE A 494 15.07 -18.18 -13.93
C PHE A 494 14.28 -18.83 -12.81
N ILE A 495 13.00 -19.13 -13.03
CA ILE A 495 12.16 -19.79 -12.01
C ILE A 495 12.69 -21.19 -11.69
N GLU A 496 13.12 -21.97 -12.68
CA GLU A 496 13.76 -23.28 -12.46
C GLU A 496 15.08 -23.20 -11.73
N PHE A 497 15.82 -22.11 -11.94
CA PHE A 497 17.05 -21.83 -11.20
C PHE A 497 16.78 -21.42 -9.75
N ALA A 498 15.73 -20.62 -9.53
CA ALA A 498 15.40 -20.04 -8.22
C ALA A 498 14.92 -21.10 -7.21
N TYR A 499 14.33 -22.20 -7.67
CA TYR A 499 13.82 -23.26 -6.81
C TYR A 499 14.70 -24.51 -6.89
N ALA A 500 14.88 -25.16 -5.74
CA ALA A 500 15.70 -26.35 -5.60
C ALA A 500 15.06 -27.58 -6.27
N ASP A 501 13.73 -27.62 -6.32
CA ASP A 501 12.92 -28.71 -6.85
C ASP A 501 12.18 -28.33 -8.14
N GLU A 502 11.77 -29.35 -8.90
CA GLU A 502 11.00 -29.21 -10.15
C GLU A 502 9.56 -28.70 -9.95
N TYR A 503 9.05 -28.71 -8.71
CA TYR A 503 7.70 -28.26 -8.37
C TYR A 503 7.67 -26.82 -7.84
N TYR A 504 8.81 -26.14 -7.81
CA TYR A 504 8.94 -24.76 -7.32
C TYR A 504 8.42 -24.57 -5.88
N THR A 505 8.69 -25.52 -5.00
CA THR A 505 8.18 -25.53 -3.61
C THR A 505 9.20 -25.05 -2.59
N GLU A 506 10.47 -25.40 -2.78
CA GLU A 506 11.57 -25.00 -1.94
C GLU A 506 12.43 -23.96 -2.66
N LEU A 507 12.25 -22.71 -2.26
CA LEU A 507 13.09 -21.62 -2.76
C LEU A 507 14.54 -21.88 -2.35
N ASP A 508 15.44 -21.98 -3.33
CA ASP A 508 16.88 -21.99 -3.10
C ASP A 508 17.36 -20.57 -2.80
N VAL A 509 17.31 -20.23 -1.51
CA VAL A 509 17.71 -18.91 -1.01
C VAL A 509 19.18 -18.60 -1.33
N VAL A 510 20.03 -19.62 -1.48
CA VAL A 510 21.44 -19.42 -1.84
C VAL A 510 21.53 -18.94 -3.28
N ARG A 511 20.95 -19.69 -4.23
CA ARG A 511 20.95 -19.37 -5.67
C ARG A 511 20.31 -18.02 -5.96
N VAL A 512 19.12 -17.76 -5.40
CA VAL A 512 18.44 -16.46 -5.59
C VAL A 512 19.23 -15.34 -4.95
N GLY A 513 19.85 -15.59 -3.79
CA GLY A 513 20.72 -14.62 -3.16
C GLY A 513 21.95 -14.30 -4.00
N GLU A 514 22.54 -15.28 -4.68
CA GLU A 514 23.69 -15.09 -5.58
C GLU A 514 23.29 -14.28 -6.82
N PHE A 515 22.10 -14.54 -7.36
CA PHE A 515 21.54 -13.71 -8.43
C PHE A 515 21.35 -12.26 -7.98
N PHE A 516 20.77 -12.02 -6.80
CA PHE A 516 20.62 -10.68 -6.22
C PHE A 516 21.96 -9.99 -5.90
N GLU A 517 22.99 -10.76 -5.56
CA GLU A 517 24.35 -10.25 -5.38
C GLU A 517 25.00 -9.85 -6.71
N TRP A 518 24.78 -10.63 -7.78
CA TRP A 518 25.25 -10.33 -9.12
C TRP A 518 24.66 -9.02 -9.64
N ILE A 519 23.33 -8.81 -9.51
CA ILE A 519 22.67 -7.54 -9.85
C ILE A 519 22.81 -6.46 -8.76
N LYS A 520 23.73 -6.62 -7.81
CA LYS A 520 24.10 -5.60 -6.80
C LYS A 520 22.98 -5.14 -5.87
N ILE A 521 21.95 -5.95 -5.66
CA ILE A 521 20.99 -5.76 -4.56
C ILE A 521 21.66 -6.10 -3.23
N TYR A 522 22.41 -7.20 -3.20
CA TYR A 522 23.23 -7.58 -2.06
C TYR A 522 24.66 -7.05 -2.20
N GLY A 523 25.31 -6.80 -1.05
CA GLY A 523 26.73 -6.49 -1.02
C GLY A 523 27.55 -7.73 -1.34
N ARG A 524 28.72 -7.57 -1.97
CA ARG A 524 29.68 -8.68 -2.11
C ARG A 524 30.10 -9.10 -0.72
N GLY A 525 29.65 -10.26 -0.28
CA GLY A 525 30.04 -10.74 1.01
C GLY A 525 31.44 -11.38 0.96
N GLU A 526 32.40 -10.94 1.78
CA GLU A 526 33.55 -11.77 2.20
C GLU A 526 33.13 -12.98 3.07
N TRP A 527 31.90 -13.46 2.90
CA TRP A 527 31.17 -14.31 3.82
C TRP A 527 31.21 -15.78 3.46
N TRP A 528 31.79 -16.09 2.30
CA TRP A 528 31.92 -17.44 1.77
C TRP A 528 33.30 -18.07 1.96
N ASP A 529 34.23 -17.37 2.62
CA ASP A 529 35.49 -17.99 3.04
C ASP A 529 35.30 -18.76 4.37
N GLY A 530 34.73 -19.96 4.29
CA GLY A 530 35.24 -21.09 5.09
C GLY A 530 34.50 -21.57 6.35
N ALA A 531 33.16 -21.68 6.37
CA ALA A 531 32.48 -22.35 7.50
C ALA A 531 31.23 -23.19 7.14
N ALA A 532 31.30 -24.02 6.09
CA ALA A 532 30.40 -25.18 5.94
C ALA A 532 30.94 -26.33 5.06
N ALA A 533 32.25 -26.39 4.80
CA ALA A 533 32.91 -27.56 4.19
C ALA A 533 33.60 -28.44 5.26
N GLY A 534 32.94 -28.62 6.41
CA GLY A 534 33.45 -29.35 7.57
C GLY A 534 32.54 -30.51 7.98
N GLY A 535 32.70 -31.65 7.31
CA GLY A 535 32.53 -33.00 7.83
C GLY A 535 31.31 -33.32 8.72
N MET A 536 30.23 -33.79 8.10
CA MET A 536 29.55 -34.97 8.62
C MET A 536 29.84 -36.13 7.66
N GLY A 537 30.78 -36.96 8.07
CA GLY A 537 30.95 -38.29 7.49
C GLY A 537 29.75 -39.14 7.89
N LEU A 538 28.82 -39.32 6.97
CA LEU A 538 27.97 -40.50 6.95
C LEU A 538 28.49 -41.38 5.82
N GLY A 539 29.27 -42.40 6.22
CA GLY A 539 29.59 -43.52 5.36
C GLY A 539 28.33 -44.30 5.08
N LEU A 540 27.75 -44.08 3.90
CA LEU A 540 26.84 -45.03 3.26
C LEU A 540 27.32 -45.19 1.82
N GLY A 541 28.14 -46.21 1.61
CA GLY A 541 28.38 -46.76 0.29
C GLY A 541 27.11 -47.47 -0.17
N GLY A 542 26.42 -46.87 -1.12
CA GLY A 542 25.32 -47.45 -1.86
C GLY A 542 25.28 -46.80 -3.24
N SER A 543 25.41 -47.62 -4.28
CA SER A 543 25.31 -47.19 -5.68
C SER A 543 23.93 -46.54 -5.94
N PRO A 544 23.86 -45.35 -6.57
CA PRO A 544 22.60 -44.68 -6.91
C PRO A 544 21.67 -45.45 -7.87
N ALA A 545 22.13 -46.56 -8.44
CA ALA A 545 21.38 -47.30 -9.46
C ALA A 545 20.35 -48.31 -8.92
N GLU A 546 20.24 -48.50 -7.59
CA GLU A 546 19.36 -49.53 -7.00
C GLU A 546 18.25 -48.99 -6.09
N VAL A 547 18.23 -47.68 -5.76
CA VAL A 547 17.16 -47.05 -4.96
C VAL A 547 15.98 -46.58 -5.84
N GLU A 548 16.21 -46.36 -7.13
CA GLU A 548 15.19 -45.89 -8.08
C GLU A 548 14.12 -46.92 -8.47
N LYS A 549 14.15 -48.15 -7.93
CA LYS A 549 13.21 -49.22 -8.31
C LYS A 549 12.19 -49.64 -7.25
N GLU A 550 12.21 -49.05 -6.06
CA GLU A 550 11.24 -49.39 -5.00
C GLU A 550 10.26 -48.27 -4.63
N GLU A 551 10.58 -47.00 -4.93
CA GLU A 551 9.69 -45.84 -4.61
C GLU A 551 8.52 -45.64 -5.59
N THR A 552 8.54 -46.27 -6.77
CA THR A 552 7.44 -46.18 -7.75
C THR A 552 6.24 -47.08 -7.41
N ALA A 553 6.25 -47.82 -6.30
CA ALA A 553 5.22 -48.80 -5.97
C ALA A 553 4.03 -48.26 -5.13
N LEU A 554 4.11 -47.05 -4.55
CA LEU A 554 3.08 -46.54 -3.63
C LEU A 554 2.22 -45.39 -4.16
N GLY A 555 2.50 -44.84 -5.36
CA GLY A 555 1.65 -43.83 -6.00
C GLY A 555 1.45 -42.54 -5.19
N ARG A 556 2.27 -42.30 -4.17
CA ARG A 556 2.25 -41.08 -3.36
C ARG A 556 2.72 -39.91 -4.19
N LYS A 557 2.06 -38.78 -4.03
CA LYS A 557 2.33 -37.54 -4.75
C LYS A 557 2.59 -36.45 -3.71
N THR A 558 3.48 -35.51 -4.01
CA THR A 558 3.77 -34.40 -3.10
C THR A 558 2.71 -33.31 -3.25
N CYS A 559 2.11 -32.88 -2.13
CA CYS A 559 1.15 -31.79 -2.15
C CYS A 559 1.85 -30.43 -2.19
N PRO A 560 1.65 -29.58 -3.20
CA PRO A 560 2.34 -28.29 -3.33
C PRO A 560 1.86 -27.20 -2.34
N ILE A 561 0.92 -27.51 -1.44
CA ILE A 561 0.46 -26.58 -0.39
C ILE A 561 1.11 -26.86 0.97
N CYS A 562 1.03 -28.09 1.50
CA CYS A 562 1.71 -28.46 2.76
C CYS A 562 3.13 -29.04 2.56
N MET A 563 3.51 -29.37 1.34
CA MET A 563 4.79 -30.00 0.99
C MET A 563 5.01 -31.40 1.58
N GLU A 564 3.94 -32.07 2.01
CA GLU A 564 4.01 -33.44 2.50
C GLU A 564 3.69 -34.44 1.37
N GLU A 565 4.35 -35.59 1.37
CA GLU A 565 3.96 -36.73 0.54
C GLU A 565 2.64 -37.30 1.04
N LYS A 566 1.62 -37.25 0.20
CA LYS A 566 0.29 -37.78 0.51
C LYS A 566 -0.16 -38.70 -0.62
N ASP A 567 -0.96 -39.70 -0.28
CA ASP A 567 -1.60 -40.58 -1.23
C ASP A 567 -2.84 -39.94 -1.90
N ASP A 568 -3.34 -38.84 -1.34
CA ASP A 568 -4.58 -38.17 -1.75
C ASP A 568 -4.37 -36.84 -2.52
N VAL A 569 -3.18 -36.60 -3.07
CA VAL A 569 -2.93 -35.39 -3.87
C VAL A 569 -3.62 -35.49 -5.22
N ALA A 570 -4.62 -34.64 -5.41
CA ALA A 570 -5.45 -34.60 -6.61
C ALA A 570 -5.33 -33.25 -7.32
N VAL A 571 -5.43 -33.27 -8.65
CA VAL A 571 -5.57 -32.05 -9.46
C VAL A 571 -6.88 -31.37 -9.08
N LEU A 572 -6.79 -30.08 -8.77
CA LEU A 572 -7.92 -29.24 -8.42
C LEU A 572 -8.81 -29.04 -9.65
N GLU A 573 -10.11 -29.22 -9.45
CA GLU A 573 -11.08 -29.17 -10.53
C GLU A 573 -11.38 -27.73 -10.94
N HIS A 574 -10.80 -27.26 -12.04
CA HIS A 574 -11.07 -25.91 -12.51
C HIS A 574 -12.39 -25.85 -13.25
N TRP A 575 -13.17 -24.79 -13.05
CA TRP A 575 -14.44 -24.64 -13.77
C TRP A 575 -14.24 -24.45 -15.29
N LYS A 576 -13.33 -23.56 -15.69
CA LYS A 576 -12.78 -23.58 -17.06
C LYS A 576 -11.29 -23.37 -16.94
N PRO A 577 -10.48 -24.43 -16.98
CA PRO A 577 -9.05 -24.27 -16.96
C PRO A 577 -8.63 -23.39 -18.13
N GLN A 578 -7.85 -22.34 -17.85
CA GLN A 578 -7.14 -21.58 -18.86
C GLN A 578 -5.70 -22.11 -18.91
N GLY A 579 -5.34 -22.80 -19.98
CA GLY A 579 -4.05 -23.47 -20.09
C GLY A 579 -4.01 -24.83 -19.41
N ASP A 580 -2.79 -25.31 -19.15
CA ASP A 580 -2.57 -26.58 -18.46
C ASP A 580 -2.75 -26.39 -16.94
N VAL A 581 -3.58 -27.24 -16.34
CA VAL A 581 -3.86 -27.24 -14.89
C VAL A 581 -3.44 -28.56 -14.24
N SER A 582 -2.72 -29.43 -14.97
CA SER A 582 -2.26 -30.73 -14.49
C SER A 582 -1.46 -30.65 -13.19
N GLU A 583 -0.74 -29.54 -12.97
CA GLU A 583 0.05 -29.30 -11.76
C GLU A 583 -0.69 -28.51 -10.67
N HIS A 584 -1.94 -28.09 -10.91
CA HIS A 584 -2.74 -27.42 -9.89
C HIS A 584 -3.31 -28.43 -8.91
N LYS A 585 -2.46 -29.11 -8.14
CA LYS A 585 -2.84 -30.25 -7.29
C LYS A 585 -2.80 -29.91 -5.80
N MET A 586 -3.54 -30.61 -4.97
CA MET A 586 -3.58 -30.41 -3.52
C MET A 586 -3.94 -31.71 -2.80
N CYS A 587 -3.34 -32.00 -1.63
CA CYS A 587 -3.81 -33.08 -0.77
C CYS A 587 -5.18 -32.74 -0.18
N GLY A 588 -5.90 -33.76 0.29
CA GLY A 588 -7.23 -33.61 0.86
C GLY A 588 -7.23 -32.72 2.11
N GLU A 589 -6.19 -32.78 2.94
CA GLU A 589 -6.07 -31.93 4.14
C GLU A 589 -5.93 -30.44 3.78
N CYS A 590 -5.03 -30.11 2.84
CA CYS A 590 -4.87 -28.74 2.36
C CYS A 590 -6.11 -28.25 1.62
N LEU A 591 -6.76 -29.10 0.82
CA LEU A 591 -7.99 -28.75 0.12
C LEU A 591 -9.11 -28.46 1.11
N ALA A 592 -9.26 -29.30 2.15
CA ALA A 592 -10.23 -29.08 3.21
C ALA A 592 -9.96 -27.79 3.98
N GLN A 593 -8.70 -27.46 4.27
CA GLN A 593 -8.33 -26.19 4.91
C GLN A 593 -8.58 -24.99 4.00
N TRP A 594 -8.27 -25.11 2.70
CA TRP A 594 -8.51 -24.07 1.70
C TRP A 594 -10.01 -23.77 1.55
N GLN A 595 -10.83 -24.82 1.50
CA GLN A 595 -12.28 -24.73 1.48
C GLN A 595 -12.85 -24.16 2.79
N LYS A 596 -12.26 -24.51 3.94
CA LYS A 596 -12.65 -23.98 5.25
C LYS A 596 -12.38 -22.48 5.38
N GLU A 597 -11.39 -21.96 4.64
CA GLU A 597 -11.12 -20.52 4.52
C GLU A 597 -12.00 -19.82 3.47
N GLU A 598 -12.98 -20.52 2.91
CA GLU A 598 -13.92 -20.03 1.89
C GLU A 598 -13.21 -19.49 0.63
N LYS A 599 -12.02 -20.00 0.33
CA LYS A 599 -11.27 -19.63 -0.88
C LYS A 599 -11.76 -20.46 -2.06
N LEU A 600 -12.46 -19.78 -2.96
CA LEU A 600 -13.05 -20.39 -4.17
C LEU A 600 -12.10 -20.43 -5.36
N GLU A 601 -10.94 -19.80 -5.23
CA GLU A 601 -9.94 -19.66 -6.29
C GLU A 601 -8.80 -20.67 -6.15
N CYS A 602 -8.25 -21.02 -7.29
CA CYS A 602 -7.04 -21.80 -7.41
C CYS A 602 -5.87 -21.03 -6.81
N PRO A 603 -5.12 -21.59 -5.84
CA PRO A 603 -3.92 -20.92 -5.32
C PRO A 603 -2.87 -20.69 -6.41
N PHE A 604 -2.92 -21.44 -7.51
CA PHE A 604 -1.91 -21.40 -8.57
C PHE A 604 -2.24 -20.37 -9.67
N CYS A 605 -3.46 -20.41 -10.22
CA CYS A 605 -3.83 -19.56 -11.36
C CYS A 605 -4.99 -18.60 -11.09
N ARG A 606 -5.54 -18.59 -9.87
CA ARG A 606 -6.71 -17.79 -9.44
C ARG A 606 -8.02 -18.08 -10.19
N GLU A 607 -8.08 -19.10 -11.03
CA GLU A 607 -9.34 -19.57 -11.61
C GLU A 607 -10.19 -20.29 -10.56
N LEU A 608 -11.52 -20.27 -10.73
CA LEU A 608 -12.44 -20.87 -9.76
C LEU A 608 -12.33 -22.40 -9.72
N LEU A 609 -12.15 -22.97 -8.51
CA LEU A 609 -11.96 -24.41 -8.23
C LEU A 609 -13.26 -25.19 -8.02
N HIS A 610 -14.38 -24.50 -7.83
CA HIS A 610 -15.64 -25.16 -7.52
C HIS A 610 -16.72 -24.69 -8.49
N ALA A 611 -16.66 -25.27 -9.70
CA ALA A 611 -17.77 -25.21 -10.63
C ALA A 611 -19.07 -25.65 -9.96
N ASP A 612 -19.01 -26.67 -9.10
CA ASP A 612 -20.19 -27.23 -8.43
C ASP A 612 -20.83 -26.30 -7.42
N GLU A 613 -20.07 -25.54 -6.63
CA GLU A 613 -20.65 -24.58 -5.68
C GLU A 613 -21.29 -23.41 -6.40
N MET A 614 -20.62 -22.87 -7.42
CA MET A 614 -21.18 -21.81 -8.26
C MET A 614 -22.35 -22.31 -9.09
N THR A 615 -22.28 -23.53 -9.62
CA THR A 615 -23.38 -24.16 -10.36
C THR A 615 -24.52 -24.53 -9.43
N LYS A 616 -24.25 -24.92 -8.18
CA LYS A 616 -25.26 -25.15 -7.14
C LYS A 616 -25.90 -23.84 -6.73
N PHE A 617 -25.14 -22.77 -6.58
CA PHE A 617 -25.66 -21.41 -6.39
C PHE A 617 -26.58 -21.02 -7.55
N ILE A 618 -26.11 -21.15 -8.79
CA ILE A 618 -26.89 -20.82 -9.99
C ILE A 618 -28.15 -21.69 -10.07
N LYS A 619 -28.03 -23.01 -9.88
CA LYS A 619 -29.17 -23.96 -9.89
C LYS A 619 -30.15 -23.65 -8.78
N ASN A 620 -29.69 -23.35 -7.57
CA ASN A 620 -30.54 -23.00 -6.44
C ASN A 620 -31.24 -21.66 -6.67
N ALA A 621 -30.51 -20.63 -7.10
CA ALA A 621 -31.09 -19.34 -7.44
C ALA A 621 -32.15 -19.49 -8.54
N ILE A 622 -31.86 -20.22 -9.60
CA ILE A 622 -32.79 -20.47 -10.71
C ILE A 622 -33.96 -21.36 -10.29
N ALA A 623 -33.74 -22.39 -9.47
CA ALA A 623 -34.81 -23.24 -8.97
C ALA A 623 -35.76 -22.43 -8.09
N THR A 624 -35.23 -21.61 -7.18
CA THR A 624 -36.04 -20.68 -6.37
C THR A 624 -36.82 -19.73 -7.29
N ILE A 625 -36.18 -19.22 -8.36
CA ILE A 625 -36.87 -18.41 -9.38
C ILE A 625 -37.95 -19.21 -10.13
N ASN A 626 -37.75 -20.49 -10.41
CA ASN A 626 -38.75 -21.28 -11.14
C ASN A 626 -39.95 -21.69 -10.28
N HIS A 627 -39.78 -21.83 -8.97
CA HIS A 627 -40.87 -22.14 -8.02
C HIS A 627 -41.80 -20.94 -7.73
N GLN A 628 -41.66 -19.83 -8.46
CA GLN A 628 -42.20 -18.50 -8.15
C GLN A 628 -43.70 -18.25 -8.20
N GLN A 629 -44.54 -19.24 -8.52
CA GLN A 629 -45.98 -19.00 -8.45
C GLN A 629 -46.50 -18.77 -7.02
N ASN A 630 -45.74 -19.17 -5.99
CA ASN A 630 -46.14 -19.08 -4.58
C ASN A 630 -45.08 -18.53 -3.62
N LEU A 631 -43.99 -17.89 -4.09
CA LEU A 631 -43.00 -17.33 -3.16
C LEU A 631 -43.59 -16.18 -2.35
N SER A 632 -43.32 -16.22 -1.05
CA SER A 632 -43.48 -15.07 -0.17
C SER A 632 -42.48 -13.96 -0.54
N PRO A 633 -42.79 -12.68 -0.23
CA PRO A 633 -41.85 -11.58 -0.46
C PRO A 633 -40.49 -11.78 0.21
N ASP A 634 -40.46 -12.44 1.38
CA ASP A 634 -39.23 -12.70 2.13
C ASP A 634 -38.35 -13.76 1.42
N GLU A 635 -38.96 -14.80 0.85
CA GLU A 635 -38.22 -15.79 0.04
C GLU A 635 -37.66 -15.18 -1.25
N ALA A 636 -38.38 -14.24 -1.86
CA ALA A 636 -37.89 -13.51 -3.03
C ALA A 636 -36.72 -12.56 -2.66
N ALA A 637 -36.81 -11.89 -1.50
CA ALA A 637 -35.72 -11.05 -0.99
C ALA A 637 -34.46 -11.87 -0.67
N ALA A 638 -34.61 -13.11 -0.18
CA ALA A 638 -33.48 -14.01 0.09
C ALA A 638 -32.65 -14.32 -1.16
N ILE A 639 -33.25 -14.33 -2.37
CA ILE A 639 -32.52 -14.52 -3.63
C ILE A 639 -31.56 -13.35 -3.87
N MET A 640 -31.99 -12.14 -3.54
CA MET A 640 -31.18 -10.94 -3.71
C MET A 640 -30.09 -10.86 -2.64
N GLU A 641 -30.37 -11.27 -1.41
CA GLU A 641 -29.35 -11.44 -0.36
C GLU A 641 -28.28 -12.47 -0.78
N GLN A 642 -28.69 -13.59 -1.36
CA GLN A 642 -27.77 -14.59 -1.94
C GLN A 642 -26.87 -13.99 -3.03
N TRP A 643 -27.43 -13.17 -3.92
CA TRP A 643 -26.64 -12.46 -4.93
C TRP A 643 -25.65 -11.47 -4.33
N GLN A 644 -26.05 -10.73 -3.30
CA GLN A 644 -25.17 -9.79 -2.60
C GLN A 644 -24.02 -10.52 -1.90
N MET A 645 -24.33 -11.60 -1.18
CA MET A 645 -23.32 -12.42 -0.54
C MET A 645 -22.31 -12.92 -1.57
N LEU A 646 -22.77 -13.35 -2.76
CA LEU A 646 -21.88 -13.70 -3.86
C LEU A 646 -20.97 -12.53 -4.29
N GLU A 647 -21.51 -11.33 -4.55
CA GLU A 647 -20.67 -10.18 -4.95
C GLU A 647 -19.71 -9.74 -3.85
N MET A 648 -20.09 -9.86 -2.57
CA MET A 648 -19.23 -9.56 -1.43
C MET A 648 -18.12 -10.60 -1.24
N MET A 649 -18.44 -11.88 -1.38
CA MET A 649 -17.44 -12.96 -1.35
C MET A 649 -16.43 -12.83 -2.49
N LEU A 650 -16.89 -12.38 -3.65
CA LEU A 650 -16.08 -12.16 -4.84
C LEU A 650 -15.62 -10.70 -4.99
N GLN A 651 -15.54 -9.94 -3.89
CA GLN A 651 -15.11 -8.54 -3.95
C GLN A 651 -13.69 -8.44 -4.54
N GLY A 652 -13.51 -7.59 -5.55
CA GLY A 652 -12.27 -7.47 -6.33
C GLY A 652 -12.14 -8.45 -7.49
N GLN A 653 -13.06 -9.41 -7.64
CA GLN A 653 -13.05 -10.44 -8.69
C GLN A 653 -14.16 -10.20 -9.74
N GLN A 654 -14.16 -9.03 -10.38
CA GLN A 654 -15.22 -8.65 -11.34
C GLN A 654 -15.38 -9.64 -12.49
N THR A 655 -14.30 -10.32 -12.91
CA THR A 655 -14.35 -11.35 -13.94
C THR A 655 -15.21 -12.56 -13.53
N ALA A 656 -15.09 -13.00 -12.28
CA ALA A 656 -15.89 -14.11 -11.73
C ALA A 656 -17.38 -13.72 -11.64
N ILE A 657 -17.68 -12.54 -11.11
CA ILE A 657 -19.04 -12.01 -11.01
C ILE A 657 -19.68 -11.91 -12.41
N ARG A 658 -18.99 -11.32 -13.39
CA ARG A 658 -19.46 -11.22 -14.79
C ARG A 658 -19.74 -12.59 -15.41
N ARG A 659 -18.94 -13.59 -15.08
CA ARG A 659 -19.12 -14.96 -15.57
C ARG A 659 -20.35 -15.63 -14.97
N VAL A 660 -20.57 -15.51 -13.65
CA VAL A 660 -21.78 -16.03 -12.99
C VAL A 660 -23.02 -15.34 -13.54
N ALA A 661 -23.00 -14.00 -13.66
CA ALA A 661 -24.07 -13.21 -14.26
C ALA A 661 -24.41 -13.66 -15.68
N LYS A 662 -23.38 -13.92 -16.51
CA LYS A 662 -23.58 -14.45 -17.86
C LYS A 662 -24.29 -15.79 -17.86
N LEU A 663 -23.86 -16.73 -17.02
CA LEU A 663 -24.46 -18.06 -16.94
C LEU A 663 -25.92 -18.01 -16.48
N VAL A 664 -26.23 -17.17 -15.50
CA VAL A 664 -27.60 -16.95 -15.02
C VAL A 664 -28.48 -16.41 -16.15
N VAL A 665 -28.04 -15.35 -16.83
CA VAL A 665 -28.80 -14.71 -17.92
C VAL A 665 -28.95 -15.62 -19.13
N GLU A 666 -27.96 -16.46 -19.42
CA GLU A 666 -27.99 -17.40 -20.55
C GLU A 666 -28.78 -18.69 -20.24
N HIS A 667 -29.10 -18.97 -18.98
CA HIS A 667 -29.86 -20.15 -18.59
C HIS A 667 -31.32 -20.10 -19.09
N ASN A 668 -31.79 -21.19 -19.71
CA ASN A 668 -33.11 -21.23 -20.35
C ASN A 668 -34.26 -21.00 -19.37
N ASP A 669 -34.20 -21.61 -18.18
CA ASP A 669 -35.27 -21.46 -17.21
C ASP A 669 -35.34 -20.05 -16.63
N PHE A 670 -34.20 -19.42 -16.37
CA PHE A 670 -34.15 -18.02 -15.94
C PHE A 670 -34.81 -17.12 -17.00
N LYS A 671 -34.47 -17.31 -18.29
CA LYS A 671 -35.12 -16.56 -19.39
C LYS A 671 -36.62 -16.79 -19.42
N ALA A 672 -37.07 -18.05 -19.34
CA ALA A 672 -38.48 -18.38 -19.36
C ALA A 672 -39.24 -17.73 -18.19
N SER A 673 -38.66 -17.77 -17.00
CA SER A 673 -39.21 -17.14 -15.79
C SER A 673 -39.25 -15.62 -15.91
N ILE A 674 -38.17 -14.96 -16.34
CA ILE A 674 -38.16 -13.50 -16.56
C ILE A 674 -39.18 -13.08 -17.61
N LEU A 675 -39.27 -13.79 -18.75
CA LEU A 675 -40.25 -13.49 -19.79
C LEU A 675 -41.69 -13.65 -19.29
N LYS A 676 -41.98 -14.75 -18.57
CA LYS A 676 -43.30 -15.01 -17.96
C LYS A 676 -43.65 -13.94 -16.91
N GLY A 677 -42.70 -13.63 -16.03
CA GLY A 677 -42.85 -12.60 -14.99
C GLY A 677 -43.10 -11.22 -15.58
N THR A 678 -42.38 -10.88 -16.65
CA THR A 678 -42.52 -9.60 -17.36
C THR A 678 -43.88 -9.49 -18.04
N ALA A 679 -44.29 -10.52 -18.80
CA ALA A 679 -45.57 -10.52 -19.51
C ALA A 679 -46.77 -10.51 -18.55
N GLY A 680 -46.69 -11.26 -17.45
CA GLY A 680 -47.71 -11.34 -16.42
C GLY A 680 -47.66 -10.23 -15.36
N LYS A 681 -46.65 -9.34 -15.41
CA LYS A 681 -46.35 -8.35 -14.36
C LYS A 681 -46.37 -8.97 -12.96
N CYS A 682 -45.73 -10.12 -12.81
CA CYS A 682 -45.81 -10.93 -11.59
C CYS A 682 -45.16 -10.21 -10.40
N ARG A 683 -45.76 -10.36 -9.21
CA ARG A 683 -45.29 -9.72 -7.97
C ARG A 683 -43.87 -10.15 -7.58
N TRP A 684 -43.49 -11.41 -7.79
CA TRP A 684 -42.15 -11.89 -7.46
C TRP A 684 -41.05 -11.14 -8.24
N LEU A 685 -41.32 -10.72 -9.48
CA LEU A 685 -40.32 -10.05 -10.33
C LEU A 685 -39.87 -8.73 -9.71
N ARG A 686 -40.84 -8.07 -9.11
CA ARG A 686 -40.71 -6.85 -8.35
C ARG A 686 -40.01 -7.09 -6.99
N ASP A 687 -40.29 -8.22 -6.35
CA ASP A 687 -39.66 -8.59 -5.07
C ASP A 687 -38.21 -9.12 -5.26
N MET A 688 -37.74 -9.30 -6.50
CA MET A 688 -36.34 -9.59 -6.86
C MET A 688 -35.70 -8.52 -7.76
N ALA A 689 -36.26 -7.30 -7.75
CA ALA A 689 -35.86 -6.20 -8.60
C ALA A 689 -34.36 -5.89 -8.53
N GLY A 690 -33.72 -6.05 -7.37
CA GLY A 690 -32.29 -5.77 -7.22
C GLY A 690 -31.39 -6.61 -8.12
N VAL A 691 -31.72 -7.91 -8.30
CA VAL A 691 -30.98 -8.80 -9.21
C VAL A 691 -31.20 -8.36 -10.67
N VAL A 692 -32.45 -8.02 -11.03
CA VAL A 692 -32.79 -7.57 -12.39
C VAL A 692 -32.09 -6.24 -12.71
N PHE A 693 -32.10 -5.26 -11.79
CA PHE A 693 -31.41 -3.99 -11.94
C PHE A 693 -29.90 -4.18 -12.10
N ARG A 694 -29.29 -5.07 -11.31
CA ARG A 694 -27.86 -5.36 -11.41
C ARG A 694 -27.50 -5.93 -12.77
N LEU A 695 -28.21 -6.95 -13.22
CA LEU A 695 -27.96 -7.62 -14.51
C LEU A 695 -28.18 -6.68 -15.71
N ASP A 696 -29.25 -5.86 -15.68
CA ASP A 696 -29.49 -4.83 -16.70
C ASP A 696 -28.36 -3.77 -16.71
N SER A 697 -27.89 -3.36 -15.53
CA SER A 697 -26.80 -2.39 -15.39
C SER A 697 -25.49 -2.92 -15.97
N MET A 698 -25.10 -4.15 -15.61
CA MET A 698 -23.90 -4.78 -16.15
C MET A 698 -23.97 -4.89 -17.68
N TYR A 699 -25.15 -5.19 -18.24
CA TYR A 699 -25.32 -5.26 -19.69
C TYR A 699 -25.17 -3.88 -20.36
N LYS A 700 -25.86 -2.86 -19.85
CA LYS A 700 -25.83 -1.49 -20.42
C LYS A 700 -24.47 -0.82 -20.27
N ASP A 701 -23.75 -1.11 -19.20
CA ASP A 701 -22.42 -0.58 -18.93
C ASP A 701 -21.30 -1.39 -19.64
N GLY A 702 -21.65 -2.43 -20.41
CA GLY A 702 -20.69 -3.22 -21.20
C GLY A 702 -19.90 -4.27 -20.40
N GLU A 703 -20.23 -4.48 -19.13
CA GLU A 703 -19.61 -5.48 -18.26
C GLU A 703 -20.08 -6.90 -18.57
N LEU A 704 -21.36 -7.06 -18.94
CA LEU A 704 -22.01 -8.34 -19.20
C LEU A 704 -22.18 -8.58 -20.71
N LYS A 705 -21.35 -9.48 -21.25
CA LYS A 705 -21.37 -9.86 -22.68
C LYS A 705 -22.35 -11.00 -22.97
N VAL A 706 -23.61 -10.65 -23.22
CA VAL A 706 -24.71 -11.55 -23.63
C VAL A 706 -25.35 -11.08 -24.95
N SER A 707 -26.23 -11.90 -25.54
CA SER A 707 -26.93 -11.53 -26.77
C SER A 707 -27.83 -10.30 -26.59
N ALA A 708 -28.04 -9.54 -27.67
CA ALA A 708 -28.94 -8.38 -27.65
C ALA A 708 -30.40 -8.75 -27.27
N ALA A 709 -30.82 -9.99 -27.57
CA ALA A 709 -32.11 -10.51 -27.15
C ALA A 709 -32.21 -10.66 -25.62
N ASN A 710 -31.15 -11.18 -24.97
CA ASN A 710 -31.09 -11.27 -23.51
C ASN A 710 -31.05 -9.88 -22.87
N GLY A 711 -30.28 -8.95 -23.45
CA GLY A 711 -30.27 -7.55 -23.01
C GLY A 711 -31.64 -6.89 -23.07
N LYS A 712 -32.37 -7.09 -24.18
CA LYS A 712 -33.75 -6.59 -24.33
C LYS A 712 -34.71 -7.23 -23.32
N MET A 713 -34.55 -8.51 -23.01
CA MET A 713 -35.33 -9.21 -21.99
C MET A 713 -35.15 -8.56 -20.61
N LEU A 714 -33.92 -8.28 -20.19
CA LEU A 714 -33.62 -7.61 -18.92
C LEU A 714 -34.21 -6.19 -18.87
N ALA A 715 -34.05 -5.42 -19.95
CA ALA A 715 -34.64 -4.08 -20.04
C ALA A 715 -36.17 -4.10 -19.93
N ASN A 716 -36.85 -5.04 -20.61
CA ASN A 716 -38.30 -5.20 -20.49
C ASN A 716 -38.73 -5.57 -19.07
N ALA A 717 -37.95 -6.39 -18.36
CA ALA A 717 -38.21 -6.76 -16.98
C ALA A 717 -38.09 -5.55 -16.04
N VAL A 718 -37.08 -4.70 -16.24
CA VAL A 718 -36.96 -3.39 -15.54
C VAL A 718 -38.21 -2.55 -15.77
N GLU A 719 -38.69 -2.42 -17.00
CA GLU A 719 -39.92 -1.65 -17.29
C GLU A 719 -41.17 -2.26 -16.64
N ALA A 720 -41.27 -3.60 -16.58
CA ALA A 720 -42.37 -4.26 -15.88
C ALA A 720 -42.35 -3.99 -14.37
N ILE A 721 -41.17 -3.89 -13.75
CA ILE A 721 -40.98 -3.54 -12.34
C ILE A 721 -41.32 -2.07 -12.08
N MET A 722 -40.89 -1.17 -12.98
CA MET A 722 -41.03 0.28 -12.81
C MET A 722 -42.43 0.80 -13.16
N SER A 723 -43.08 0.24 -14.18
CA SER A 723 -44.38 0.77 -14.66
C SER A 723 -45.48 0.90 -13.60
N PRO A 724 -45.63 0.01 -12.59
CA PRO A 724 -46.66 0.17 -11.56
C PRO A 724 -46.42 1.35 -10.60
N ILE A 725 -45.15 1.71 -10.35
CA ILE A 725 -44.79 2.82 -9.45
C ILE A 725 -44.73 4.16 -10.18
N GLU A 726 -44.41 4.15 -11.47
CA GLU A 726 -44.40 5.36 -12.31
C GLU A 726 -45.80 5.72 -12.85
N GLY A 727 -46.66 4.72 -13.06
CA GLY A 727 -47.98 4.86 -13.69
C GLY A 727 -49.10 5.41 -12.82
N CYS A 728 -48.80 6.00 -11.65
CA CYS A 728 -49.77 6.75 -10.84
C CYS A 728 -50.96 5.94 -10.27
N SER A 729 -50.91 4.60 -10.19
CA SER A 729 -51.91 3.79 -9.46
C SER A 729 -51.49 3.50 -8.01
N ALA A 730 -50.88 4.47 -7.34
CA ALA A 730 -50.26 4.30 -6.02
C ALA A 730 -51.25 3.81 -4.94
N GLU A 731 -52.54 4.09 -5.08
CA GLU A 731 -53.63 3.60 -4.20
C GLU A 731 -53.68 2.07 -4.08
N LYS A 732 -53.05 1.32 -4.99
CA LYS A 732 -53.08 -0.16 -5.02
C LYS A 732 -51.79 -0.82 -4.54
N LEU A 733 -50.71 -0.07 -4.30
CA LEU A 733 -49.44 -0.63 -3.85
C LEU A 733 -49.23 -0.35 -2.37
N ASP A 734 -48.91 -1.40 -1.62
CA ASP A 734 -48.55 -1.27 -0.21
C ASP A 734 -47.34 -0.33 -0.06
N PRO A 735 -47.39 0.71 0.80
CA PRO A 735 -46.26 1.60 1.06
C PRO A 735 -44.92 0.90 1.38
N HIS A 736 -44.95 -0.24 2.07
CA HIS A 736 -43.75 -1.05 2.36
C HIS A 736 -43.00 -1.45 1.10
N PHE A 737 -43.72 -1.62 -0.01
CA PHE A 737 -43.12 -1.99 -1.29
C PHE A 737 -42.16 -0.91 -1.81
N TYR A 738 -42.51 0.37 -1.65
CA TYR A 738 -41.67 1.48 -2.10
C TYR A 738 -40.32 1.49 -1.36
N GLY A 739 -40.36 1.33 -0.03
CA GLY A 739 -39.15 1.26 0.80
C GLY A 739 -38.27 0.08 0.42
N ALA A 740 -38.87 -1.11 0.30
CA ALA A 740 -38.17 -2.32 -0.12
C ALA A 740 -37.53 -2.16 -1.51
N LEU A 741 -38.26 -1.63 -2.51
CA LEU A 741 -37.75 -1.45 -3.86
C LEU A 741 -36.55 -0.49 -3.90
N TYR A 742 -36.57 0.59 -3.12
CA TYR A 742 -35.42 1.49 -3.04
C TYR A 742 -34.19 0.78 -2.47
N SER A 743 -34.35 0.04 -1.37
CA SER A 743 -33.28 -0.78 -0.81
C SER A 743 -32.74 -1.79 -1.82
N GLN A 744 -33.63 -2.37 -2.65
CA GLN A 744 -33.24 -3.27 -3.74
C GLN A 744 -32.52 -2.58 -4.92
N ALA A 745 -32.73 -1.29 -5.15
CA ALA A 745 -31.98 -0.55 -6.15
C ALA A 745 -30.60 -0.10 -5.62
N VAL A 746 -30.53 0.35 -4.36
CA VAL A 746 -29.29 0.87 -3.77
C VAL A 746 -28.27 -0.23 -3.54
N CYS A 747 -28.69 -1.39 -3.04
CA CYS A 747 -27.71 -2.41 -2.69
C CYS A 747 -26.88 -2.97 -3.86
N PRO A 748 -27.43 -3.32 -5.04
CA PRO A 748 -26.62 -3.71 -6.19
C PRO A 748 -25.72 -2.57 -6.68
N TRP A 749 -26.14 -1.31 -6.54
CA TRP A 749 -25.27 -0.16 -6.80
C TRP A 749 -24.10 -0.09 -5.80
N LEU A 750 -24.35 -0.33 -4.50
CA LEU A 750 -23.30 -0.40 -3.47
C LEU A 750 -22.31 -1.54 -3.74
N CYS A 751 -22.79 -2.71 -4.13
CA CYS A 751 -21.94 -3.86 -4.49
C CYS A 751 -21.05 -3.50 -5.69
N ALA A 752 -21.62 -2.91 -6.73
CA ALA A 752 -20.87 -2.44 -7.89
C ALA A 752 -19.82 -1.38 -7.51
N TRP A 753 -20.21 -0.40 -6.69
CA TRP A 753 -19.34 0.70 -6.26
C TRP A 753 -18.15 0.21 -5.43
N ARG A 754 -18.39 -0.68 -4.45
CA ARG A 754 -17.33 -1.27 -3.61
C ARG A 754 -16.46 -2.26 -4.37
N GLY A 755 -17.00 -2.89 -5.40
CA GLY A 755 -16.28 -3.83 -6.26
C GLY A 755 -15.50 -3.17 -7.39
N GLU A 756 -15.48 -1.83 -7.47
CA GLU A 756 -14.87 -1.07 -8.58
C GLU A 756 -15.45 -1.44 -9.96
N ALA A 757 -16.69 -1.90 -9.98
CA ALA A 757 -17.45 -2.13 -11.21
C ALA A 757 -18.05 -0.82 -11.72
N SER A 758 -18.55 -0.84 -12.97
CA SER A 758 -19.32 0.29 -13.46
C SER A 758 -20.61 0.47 -12.65
N THR A 759 -20.87 1.71 -12.24
CA THR A 759 -22.04 2.09 -11.44
C THR A 759 -23.02 2.99 -12.20
N ALA A 760 -22.75 3.34 -13.46
CA ALA A 760 -23.46 4.41 -14.16
C ALA A 760 -24.96 4.09 -14.31
N THR A 761 -25.29 2.93 -14.86
CA THR A 761 -26.69 2.51 -15.02
C THR A 761 -27.34 2.16 -13.67
N ALA A 762 -26.60 1.53 -12.76
CA ALA A 762 -27.12 1.17 -11.44
C ALA A 762 -27.53 2.41 -10.61
N ALA A 763 -26.71 3.47 -10.65
CA ALA A 763 -27.03 4.75 -10.04
C ALA A 763 -28.29 5.38 -10.67
N GLU A 764 -28.49 5.23 -11.97
CA GLU A 764 -29.71 5.73 -12.63
C GLU A 764 -30.97 4.95 -12.19
N HIS A 765 -30.88 3.63 -11.99
CA HIS A 765 -31.99 2.86 -11.40
C HIS A 765 -32.34 3.35 -9.99
N VAL A 766 -31.33 3.63 -9.15
CA VAL A 766 -31.55 4.23 -7.81
C VAL A 766 -32.27 5.58 -7.93
N ARG A 767 -31.84 6.47 -8.84
CA ARG A 767 -32.50 7.76 -9.06
C ARG A 767 -33.93 7.60 -9.55
N ARG A 768 -34.16 6.70 -10.50
CA ARG A 768 -35.46 6.44 -11.11
C ARG A 768 -36.47 5.96 -10.05
N VAL A 769 -36.07 4.97 -9.25
CA VAL A 769 -36.88 4.46 -8.13
C VAL A 769 -37.13 5.56 -7.09
N GLY A 770 -36.09 6.26 -6.64
CA GLY A 770 -36.22 7.32 -5.63
C GLY A 770 -37.16 8.46 -6.07
N ARG A 771 -37.09 8.88 -7.34
CA ARG A 771 -38.00 9.89 -7.92
C ARG A 771 -39.44 9.41 -7.97
N ALA A 772 -39.68 8.17 -8.37
CA ALA A 772 -41.02 7.58 -8.42
C ALA A 772 -41.65 7.52 -7.01
N ILE A 773 -40.89 7.11 -5.99
CA ILE A 773 -41.34 7.09 -4.59
C ILE A 773 -41.66 8.51 -4.11
N ALA A 774 -40.76 9.45 -4.34
CA ALA A 774 -40.95 10.85 -3.96
C ALA A 774 -42.20 11.46 -4.61
N TYR A 775 -42.47 11.12 -5.88
CA TYR A 775 -43.69 11.52 -6.56
C TYR A 775 -44.93 10.86 -5.94
N GLY A 776 -44.89 9.56 -5.65
CA GLY A 776 -45.96 8.82 -4.97
C GLY A 776 -46.36 9.43 -3.63
N VAL A 777 -45.36 9.72 -2.78
CA VAL A 777 -45.55 10.37 -1.48
C VAL A 777 -46.19 11.76 -1.63
N LYS A 778 -45.70 12.57 -2.57
CA LYS A 778 -46.17 13.95 -2.74
C LYS A 778 -47.53 14.06 -3.41
N LYS A 779 -47.79 13.23 -4.42
CA LYS A 779 -48.97 13.36 -5.29
C LYS A 779 -50.11 12.45 -4.89
N HIS A 780 -49.80 11.27 -4.38
CA HIS A 780 -50.78 10.23 -4.07
C HIS A 780 -50.91 9.94 -2.57
N ASN A 781 -50.30 10.76 -1.72
CA ASN A 781 -50.33 10.60 -0.26
C ASN A 781 -49.93 9.19 0.21
N VAL A 782 -48.94 8.58 -0.45
CA VAL A 782 -48.35 7.32 0.04
C VAL A 782 -47.80 7.56 1.44
N ASP A 783 -48.18 6.67 2.37
CA ASP A 783 -47.82 6.75 3.78
C ASP A 783 -46.30 6.71 3.97
N ARG A 784 -45.71 7.84 4.38
CA ARG A 784 -44.26 8.03 4.50
C ARG A 784 -43.63 7.11 5.54
N GLU A 785 -44.29 6.92 6.66
CA GLU A 785 -43.73 6.14 7.78
C GLU A 785 -43.66 4.67 7.39
N ARG A 786 -44.71 4.16 6.73
CA ARG A 786 -44.68 2.80 6.18
C ARG A 786 -43.69 2.61 5.02
N VAL A 787 -43.33 3.66 4.27
CA VAL A 787 -42.21 3.57 3.32
C VAL A 787 -40.89 3.41 4.08
N LYS A 788 -40.68 4.22 5.13
CA LYS A 788 -39.46 4.17 5.97
C LYS A 788 -39.30 2.84 6.68
N ASP A 789 -40.39 2.19 7.12
CA ASP A 789 -40.36 0.89 7.81
C ASP A 789 -39.61 -0.23 7.04
N ARG A 790 -39.49 -0.11 5.72
CA ARG A 790 -38.75 -1.07 4.86
C ARG A 790 -37.56 -0.47 4.15
N LEU A 791 -37.19 0.75 4.52
CA LEU A 791 -36.05 1.45 3.96
C LEU A 791 -34.88 1.39 4.95
N VAL A 792 -33.70 1.07 4.45
CA VAL A 792 -32.48 1.03 5.28
C VAL A 792 -31.88 2.44 5.28
N ASP A 793 -31.90 3.13 6.42
CA ASP A 793 -31.41 4.52 6.54
C ASP A 793 -29.97 4.67 6.04
N ASP A 794 -29.10 3.71 6.39
CA ASP A 794 -27.70 3.70 5.95
C ASP A 794 -27.56 3.66 4.42
N TYR A 795 -28.49 2.99 3.71
CA TYR A 795 -28.48 2.93 2.25
C TYR A 795 -28.82 4.29 1.64
N VAL A 796 -29.80 5.00 2.23
CA VAL A 796 -30.12 6.36 1.81
C VAL A 796 -28.94 7.29 2.06
N MET A 797 -28.32 7.21 3.24
CA MET A 797 -27.17 8.06 3.59
C MET A 797 -25.96 7.81 2.69
N MET A 798 -25.64 6.56 2.38
CA MET A 798 -24.53 6.20 1.48
C MET A 798 -24.78 6.63 0.03
N ALA A 799 -26.03 6.73 -0.41
CA ALA A 799 -26.36 7.09 -1.79
C ALA A 799 -26.35 8.60 -2.06
N HIS A 800 -26.50 9.47 -1.06
CA HIS A 800 -26.67 10.92 -1.25
C HIS A 800 -25.61 11.56 -2.14
N GLU A 801 -24.35 11.43 -1.76
CA GLU A 801 -23.26 12.09 -2.46
C GLU A 801 -23.00 11.44 -3.82
N PRO A 802 -22.72 10.12 -3.91
CA PRO A 802 -22.30 9.51 -5.18
C PRO A 802 -23.44 9.29 -6.18
N VAL A 803 -24.68 9.10 -5.73
CA VAL A 803 -25.83 8.92 -6.65
C VAL A 803 -26.50 10.25 -6.96
N TRP A 804 -26.78 11.07 -5.95
CA TRP A 804 -27.61 12.26 -6.11
C TRP A 804 -26.83 13.57 -6.24
N GLY A 805 -25.52 13.57 -5.92
CA GLY A 805 -24.72 14.79 -5.85
C GLY A 805 -25.09 15.66 -4.64
N GLY A 806 -25.45 15.00 -3.54
CA GLY A 806 -25.74 15.61 -2.25
C GLY A 806 -27.19 15.52 -1.80
N GLN A 807 -27.40 15.62 -0.49
CA GLN A 807 -28.69 15.46 0.20
C GLN A 807 -29.79 16.43 -0.29
N GLN A 808 -29.42 17.64 -0.74
CA GLN A 808 -30.37 18.63 -1.29
C GLN A 808 -30.97 18.20 -2.62
N ARG A 809 -30.25 17.37 -3.39
CA ARG A 809 -30.65 16.86 -4.70
C ARG A 809 -31.27 15.48 -4.63
N ASP A 810 -31.18 14.81 -3.49
CA ASP A 810 -31.81 13.52 -3.24
C ASP A 810 -33.33 13.66 -3.10
N ALA A 811 -34.04 13.38 -4.19
CA ALA A 811 -35.49 13.56 -4.25
C ALA A 811 -36.25 12.68 -3.23
N LEU A 812 -35.72 11.49 -2.91
CA LEU A 812 -36.32 10.59 -1.93
C LEU A 812 -36.14 11.16 -0.52
N TYR A 813 -34.92 11.56 -0.18
CA TYR A 813 -34.62 12.13 1.13
C TYR A 813 -35.48 13.35 1.41
N GLN A 814 -35.59 14.25 0.44
CA GLN A 814 -36.42 15.45 0.52
C GLN A 814 -37.91 15.14 0.69
N ALA A 815 -38.38 13.97 0.27
CA ALA A 815 -39.79 13.60 0.37
C ALA A 815 -40.14 12.85 1.68
N LEU A 816 -39.19 12.09 2.23
CA LEU A 816 -39.42 11.25 3.40
C LEU A 816 -38.93 11.86 4.71
N TYR A 817 -37.78 12.54 4.72
CA TYR A 817 -37.10 13.00 5.94
C TYR A 817 -37.18 14.50 6.17
N ARG A 818 -37.68 15.25 5.18
CA ARG A 818 -38.05 16.67 5.32
C ARG A 818 -39.56 16.83 5.14
#